data_AF-A0A9D5UXK4-F1
#
_entry.id   AF-A0A9D5UXK4-F1
#
_cell.length_a   1.000
_cell.length_b   1.000
_cell.length_c   1.000
_cell.angle_alpha   90.00
_cell.angle_beta   90.00
_cell.angle_gamma   90.00
#
_symmetry.space_group_name_H-M   'P 1'
#
loop_
_entity.id
_entity.type
_entity.pdbx_description
1 polymer ?
#
loop_
_entity_poly.entity_id
_entity_poly.type
_entity_poly.pdbx_seq_one_letter_code
_entity_poly.pdbx_strand_id
1 'polypeptide(L)'
;MMVLIVPLWTFISGCGSGGGGGGADSSGTTSKISGTVIDGPVIGARVALVNSNGKSLIAIKTGTDATYSISVPDGTTYPLRVSVTGGTDKVTEEAPAAMDSLIQDASQTTANVTPMTTLIYQAVIAKAGNLDQMTSTMLADAKKNVITQFGFGIDAESSTIDPIATPVDSGNVSSMVRSSEALAETARRAVGSDQTTVAQVLTLMGEDLADGYIDGKKNGADLANTLPSGFTATTIASAVAQQKVAVGLEVLANDMTVTKSDGTELSAATTRTLLSEGVNRIVPTLSSSAALSKMDQMPLSRNQWTQMMTDLGNVIKIQSTLGESTSTLSALESEARNLQPGQPSTGKLNTTLTSNAISGVDTITSNLKTSQFATTLISSAAAAVGPPGSFTISGAILDGPVIGAIITIKDSTDTTILGTTTSGADARYVMTLPSGASFPLHVSSSGGTNQISGETAASMDSYVIDANQTTANLSPITSVMYHAARSAAGRLVSVTATIAALIKTGIIDEFGFGIDAQDSTFDPITSPIRSGNVASVVRASPALAETIRRAAGPETTTVSQSFAMLGEDMADGTLNGTNNGATILSTAPTGFNITSLITAIMQHKAIVAVEVANNSLKTTYRDGTQISASDVLTALSKAVNTLVPSVTTSNATTTMAALLVSTRQNLQITEDITEALKEQSTRGVSTTNLTALQTAAASLQSAQTGAGVVSTSVIDAAAVTATSLTNSIRNGT
;
A
#
# COMPACT_ATOMS: atom_id res chain seq x y z
N MET A 1 -22.01 58.06 28.34
CA MET A 1 -23.05 57.11 28.77
C MET A 1 -22.86 55.81 28.02
N MET A 2 -22.01 54.91 28.54
CA MET A 2 -22.16 53.45 28.45
C MET A 2 -21.07 52.83 29.33
N VAL A 3 -21.43 51.75 30.01
CA VAL A 3 -20.97 51.39 31.36
C VAL A 3 -19.74 50.47 31.31
N LEU A 4 -18.79 50.79 32.19
CA LEU A 4 -17.60 50.04 32.57
C LEU A 4 -17.99 48.89 33.53
N ILE A 5 -17.61 47.64 33.25
CA ILE A 5 -17.64 46.53 34.22
C ILE A 5 -16.30 45.80 34.18
N VAL A 6 -15.55 45.91 35.28
CA VAL A 6 -14.34 45.13 35.61
C VAL A 6 -14.75 44.10 36.67
N PRO A 7 -14.40 42.80 36.54
CA PRO A 7 -14.53 41.87 37.65
C PRO A 7 -13.22 41.84 38.45
N LEU A 8 -13.35 42.38 39.66
CA LEU A 8 -12.48 42.24 40.83
C LEU A 8 -12.47 40.78 41.29
N TRP A 9 -11.32 40.10 41.29
CA TRP A 9 -11.14 38.83 42.01
C TRP A 9 -10.17 39.03 43.18
N THR A 10 -10.75 38.91 44.36
CA THR A 10 -10.16 39.00 45.70
C THR A 10 -9.25 37.82 46.01
N PHE A 11 -8.03 38.11 46.47
CA PHE A 11 -7.20 37.17 47.22
C PHE A 11 -7.76 37.02 48.64
N ILE A 12 -8.13 35.80 49.04
CA ILE A 12 -8.34 35.45 50.45
C ILE A 12 -7.08 34.73 50.93
N SER A 13 -6.24 35.46 51.67
CA SER A 13 -5.21 34.92 52.54
C SER A 13 -5.82 34.58 53.90
N GLY A 14 -6.01 33.29 54.16
CA GLY A 14 -6.42 32.76 55.47
C GLY A 14 -5.22 32.25 56.26
N CYS A 15 -4.74 33.06 57.19
CA CYS A 15 -3.84 32.68 58.27
C CYS A 15 -4.70 32.12 59.43
N GLY A 16 -4.43 30.89 59.87
CA GLY A 16 -5.13 30.28 61.01
C GLY A 16 -4.24 29.29 61.73
N SER A 17 -3.67 29.73 62.86
CA SER A 17 -2.91 28.91 63.81
C SER A 17 -3.81 28.43 64.95
N GLY A 18 -3.70 27.16 65.34
CA GLY A 18 -3.93 26.73 66.72
C GLY A 18 -4.73 25.45 66.92
N GLY A 19 -4.14 24.49 67.65
CA GLY A 19 -4.85 23.59 68.56
C GLY A 19 -4.84 22.11 68.17
N GLY A 20 -3.98 21.32 68.81
CA GLY A 20 -3.89 19.87 68.62
C GLY A 20 -5.02 19.07 69.26
N GLY A 21 -5.25 17.90 68.68
CA GLY A 21 -6.07 16.81 69.22
C GLY A 21 -5.72 15.53 68.47
N GLY A 22 -5.04 14.61 69.14
CA GLY A 22 -4.63 13.33 68.56
C GLY A 22 -5.83 12.44 68.23
N GLY A 23 -6.13 12.35 66.94
CA GLY A 23 -6.79 11.20 66.34
C GLY A 23 -5.71 10.41 65.60
N ALA A 24 -5.69 9.09 65.79
CA ALA A 24 -4.90 8.20 64.95
C ALA A 24 -5.49 8.27 63.53
N ASP A 25 -5.04 9.25 62.75
CA ASP A 25 -5.26 9.29 61.32
C ASP A 25 -4.56 8.06 60.76
N SER A 26 -5.35 7.18 60.17
CA SER A 26 -4.89 6.22 59.19
C SER A 26 -4.14 7.00 58.11
N SER A 27 -2.82 7.06 58.24
CA SER A 27 -1.90 7.61 57.26
C SER A 27 -2.13 6.89 55.93
N GLY A 28 -3.06 7.40 55.12
CA GLY A 28 -3.11 7.14 53.70
C GLY A 28 -1.78 7.59 53.14
N THR A 29 -0.90 6.64 52.85
CA THR A 29 0.37 6.94 52.19
C THR A 29 0.01 7.38 50.77
N THR A 30 -0.05 8.69 50.54
CA THR A 30 -0.17 9.23 49.18
C THR A 30 0.99 8.68 48.35
N SER A 31 0.72 7.80 47.38
CA SER A 31 1.75 7.26 46.49
C SER A 31 2.38 8.41 45.68
N LYS A 32 3.70 8.51 45.72
CA LYS A 32 4.45 9.55 45.00
C LYS A 32 5.00 8.97 43.71
N ILE A 33 4.72 9.64 42.59
CA ILE A 33 5.25 9.30 41.27
C ILE A 33 6.31 10.34 40.91
N SER A 34 7.45 9.87 40.41
CA SER A 34 8.49 10.71 39.82
C SER A 34 8.75 10.31 38.38
N GLY A 35 9.35 11.21 37.61
CA GLY A 35 9.78 10.88 36.26
C GLY A 35 10.56 12.02 35.63
N THR A 36 11.10 11.75 34.46
CA THR A 36 11.79 12.75 33.63
C THR A 36 11.00 12.97 32.35
N VAL A 37 10.93 14.23 31.89
CA VAL A 37 10.34 14.57 30.59
C VAL A 37 11.46 14.80 29.57
N ILE A 38 11.47 14.01 28.51
CA ILE A 38 12.55 13.97 27.52
C ILE A 38 11.93 14.01 26.13
N ASP A 39 12.19 15.07 25.36
CA ASP A 39 12.18 15.15 23.89
C ASP A 39 13.68 15.30 23.52
N GLY A 40 14.23 16.49 23.77
CA GLY A 40 15.37 16.72 24.66
C GLY A 40 14.88 17.18 26.05
N PRO A 41 15.75 17.36 27.08
CA PRO A 41 15.27 17.61 28.44
C PRO A 41 14.29 18.80 28.51
N VAL A 42 13.04 18.54 28.90
CA VAL A 42 11.96 19.55 28.85
C VAL A 42 11.75 20.18 30.22
N ILE A 43 12.08 21.47 30.34
CA ILE A 43 11.92 22.21 31.59
C ILE A 43 10.62 23.04 31.60
N GLY A 44 10.06 23.28 32.79
CA GLY A 44 8.87 24.11 32.96
C GLY A 44 7.58 23.59 32.31
N ALA A 45 7.57 22.35 31.82
CA ALA A 45 6.41 21.73 31.18
C ALA A 45 5.34 21.39 32.22
N ARG A 46 4.06 21.51 31.86
CA ARG A 46 2.96 21.12 32.73
C ARG A 46 2.76 19.61 32.66
N VAL A 47 2.92 18.92 33.78
CA VAL A 47 2.67 17.47 33.94
C VAL A 47 1.37 17.27 34.69
N ALA A 48 0.42 16.54 34.12
CA ALA A 48 -0.89 16.27 34.72
C ALA A 48 -1.18 14.78 34.82
N LEU A 49 -1.75 14.35 35.96
CA LEU A 49 -2.33 13.02 36.09
C LEU A 49 -3.78 13.06 35.64
N VAL A 50 -4.17 12.12 34.78
CA VAL A 50 -5.51 12.01 34.21
C VAL A 50 -6.01 10.59 34.41
N ASN A 51 -7.23 10.43 34.93
CA ASN A 51 -7.84 9.11 35.10
C ASN A 51 -8.42 8.56 33.78
N SER A 52 -8.91 7.32 33.80
CA SER A 52 -9.54 6.65 32.65
C SER A 52 -10.77 7.36 32.09
N ASN A 53 -11.41 8.25 32.86
CA ASN A 53 -12.54 9.07 32.41
C ASN A 53 -12.10 10.41 31.78
N GLY A 54 -10.79 10.63 31.58
CA GLY A 54 -10.25 11.87 31.04
C GLY A 54 -10.23 13.04 32.04
N LYS A 55 -10.55 12.82 33.32
CA LYS A 55 -10.54 13.88 34.34
C LYS A 55 -9.11 14.09 34.84
N SER A 56 -8.61 15.32 34.72
CA SER A 56 -7.35 15.74 35.35
C SER A 56 -7.51 15.77 36.87
N LEU A 57 -6.64 15.05 37.56
CA LEU A 57 -6.65 14.91 39.02
C LEU A 57 -5.80 15.98 39.69
N ILE A 58 -4.57 16.16 39.19
CA ILE A 58 -3.57 17.07 39.72
C ILE A 58 -2.57 17.43 38.60
N ALA A 59 -1.95 18.60 38.67
CA ALA A 59 -0.91 19.02 37.75
C ALA A 59 0.21 19.80 38.45
N ILE A 60 1.44 19.63 37.98
CA ILE A 60 2.65 20.35 38.43
C ILE A 60 3.46 20.81 37.21
N LYS A 61 4.63 21.42 37.46
CA LYS A 61 5.61 21.72 36.41
C LYS A 61 6.89 20.91 36.58
N THR A 62 7.58 20.60 35.48
CA THR A 62 8.94 20.06 35.55
C THR A 62 9.94 21.08 36.09
N GLY A 63 10.97 20.59 36.78
CA GLY A 63 12.08 21.37 37.29
C GLY A 63 13.07 21.80 36.20
N THR A 64 14.16 22.46 36.62
CA THR A 64 15.26 22.89 35.74
C THR A 64 16.12 21.74 35.22
N ASP A 65 15.97 20.58 35.84
CA ASP A 65 16.56 19.27 35.54
C ASP A 65 15.62 18.39 34.69
N ALA A 66 14.49 18.94 34.24
CA ALA A 66 13.44 18.24 33.50
C ALA A 66 12.74 17.11 34.28
N THR A 67 12.97 17.01 35.60
CA THR A 67 12.30 16.01 36.44
C THR A 67 11.00 16.56 37.01
N TYR A 68 10.11 15.67 37.41
CA TYR A 68 8.90 16.02 38.15
C TYR A 68 8.66 15.02 39.27
N SER A 69 7.90 15.47 40.28
CA SER A 69 7.39 14.54 41.28
C SER A 69 6.04 14.99 41.84
N ILE A 70 5.06 14.10 41.75
CA ILE A 70 3.65 14.37 41.98
C ILE A 70 3.06 13.32 42.94
N SER A 71 2.30 13.78 43.93
CA SER A 71 1.55 12.88 44.81
C SER A 71 0.23 12.50 44.16
N VAL A 72 -0.05 11.20 44.06
CA VAL A 72 -1.33 10.68 43.60
C VAL A 72 -2.34 10.82 44.73
N PRO A 73 -3.53 11.42 44.49
CA PRO A 73 -4.58 11.51 45.50
C PRO A 73 -5.00 10.12 46.00
N ASP A 74 -5.30 10.01 47.30
CA ASP A 74 -5.80 8.77 47.89
C ASP A 74 -7.11 8.32 47.23
N GLY A 75 -7.31 7.00 47.12
CA GLY A 75 -8.50 6.42 46.51
C GLY A 75 -8.56 6.53 44.98
N THR A 76 -7.49 6.99 44.33
CA THR A 76 -7.40 7.05 42.87
C THR A 76 -7.44 5.65 42.25
N THR A 77 -8.28 5.45 41.24
CA THR A 77 -8.33 4.22 40.44
C THR A 77 -7.28 4.26 39.33
N TYR A 78 -6.56 3.15 39.18
CA TYR A 78 -5.55 2.93 38.15
C TYR A 78 -6.13 2.08 37.00
N PRO A 79 -5.55 2.13 35.79
CA PRO A 79 -4.35 2.89 35.40
C PRO A 79 -4.61 4.38 35.17
N LEU A 80 -3.53 5.18 35.18
CA LEU A 80 -3.55 6.63 34.98
C LEU A 80 -2.73 7.02 33.75
N ARG A 81 -3.16 8.07 33.05
CA ARG A 81 -2.37 8.75 32.03
C ARG A 81 -1.56 9.86 32.69
N VAL A 82 -0.28 9.95 32.34
CA VAL A 82 0.56 11.11 32.63
C VAL A 82 0.64 11.93 31.36
N SER A 83 0.11 13.15 31.37
CA SER A 83 0.06 14.01 30.19
C SER A 83 0.92 15.25 30.38
N VAL A 84 1.74 15.55 29.38
CA VAL A 84 2.69 16.66 29.39
C VAL A 84 2.43 17.63 28.25
N THR A 85 2.40 18.93 28.58
CA THR A 85 2.13 20.02 27.64
C THR A 85 3.01 21.24 27.93
N GLY A 86 3.41 21.95 26.87
CA GLY A 86 4.24 23.15 26.96
C GLY A 86 5.65 22.88 27.50
N GLY A 87 6.28 23.91 28.07
CA GLY A 87 7.67 23.85 28.53
C GLY A 87 8.66 24.25 27.43
N THR A 88 9.95 23.98 27.68
CA THR A 88 11.03 24.26 26.74
C THR A 88 11.96 23.05 26.67
N ASP A 89 12.02 22.42 25.50
CA ASP A 89 13.06 21.49 25.13
C ASP A 89 14.40 22.23 25.01
N LYS A 90 15.44 21.66 25.63
CA LYS A 90 16.77 22.26 25.68
C LYS A 90 17.68 21.89 24.51
N VAL A 91 17.27 21.00 23.63
CA VAL A 91 18.00 20.73 22.39
C VAL A 91 17.54 21.69 21.29
N THR A 92 16.22 21.84 21.08
CA THR A 92 15.68 22.77 20.07
C THR A 92 15.56 24.23 20.56
N GLU A 93 15.48 24.44 21.87
CA GLU A 93 15.12 25.70 22.56
C GLU A 93 13.65 26.13 22.38
N GLU A 94 12.77 25.18 22.09
CA GLU A 94 11.37 25.45 21.73
C GLU A 94 10.39 24.62 22.57
N ALA A 95 9.09 24.86 22.40
CA ALA A 95 8.08 24.02 23.05
C ALA A 95 8.03 22.65 22.34
N PRO A 96 8.04 21.52 23.07
CA PRO A 96 7.89 20.21 22.47
C PRO A 96 6.42 19.92 22.11
N ALA A 97 6.22 18.87 21.33
CA ALA A 97 4.91 18.26 21.12
C ALA A 97 4.29 17.79 22.45
N ALA A 98 2.96 17.69 22.49
CA ALA A 98 2.29 17.08 23.63
C ALA A 98 2.71 15.59 23.73
N MET A 99 3.06 15.16 24.94
CA MET A 99 3.57 13.81 25.20
C MET A 99 2.78 13.15 26.32
N ASP A 100 2.67 11.83 26.24
CA ASP A 100 1.94 11.01 27.19
C ASP A 100 2.76 9.84 27.69
N SER A 101 2.40 9.35 28.87
CA SER A 101 2.88 8.12 29.46
C SER A 101 1.78 7.55 30.36
N LEU A 102 2.07 6.49 31.11
CA LEU A 102 1.09 5.83 31.95
C LEU A 102 1.68 5.37 33.28
N ILE A 103 0.77 5.25 34.26
CA ILE A 103 1.01 4.61 35.54
C ILE A 103 0.05 3.43 35.63
N GLN A 104 0.59 2.22 35.63
CA GLN A 104 -0.19 1.00 35.54
C GLN A 104 -0.96 0.69 36.82
N ASP A 105 -0.31 0.86 37.98
CA ASP A 105 -0.88 0.56 39.29
C ASP A 105 -0.21 1.38 40.39
N ALA A 106 -0.72 1.25 41.62
CA ALA A 106 -0.27 2.02 42.78
C ALA A 106 1.17 1.70 43.25
N SER A 107 1.76 0.59 42.79
CA SER A 107 3.13 0.19 43.15
C SER A 107 4.19 0.82 42.27
N GLN A 108 3.81 1.32 41.09
CA GLN A 108 4.70 2.03 40.20
C GLN A 108 5.11 3.36 40.85
N THR A 109 6.41 3.65 40.88
CA THR A 109 6.98 4.89 41.48
C THR A 109 7.58 5.81 40.43
N THR A 110 7.81 5.31 39.21
CA THR A 110 8.45 6.03 38.12
C THR A 110 7.57 6.02 36.88
N ALA A 111 7.41 7.17 36.22
CA ALA A 111 6.74 7.30 34.93
C ALA A 111 7.44 8.38 34.08
N ASN A 112 8.41 7.99 33.25
CA ASN A 112 9.03 8.95 32.33
C ASN A 112 8.07 9.30 31.18
N VAL A 113 8.21 10.51 30.65
CA VAL A 113 7.38 11.01 29.55
C VAL A 113 8.27 11.41 28.39
N THR A 114 8.13 10.71 27.27
CA THR A 114 8.93 10.89 26.05
C THR A 114 8.06 10.65 24.81
N PRO A 115 8.53 10.99 23.59
CA PRO A 115 7.85 10.58 22.37
C PRO A 115 7.65 9.06 22.30
N MET A 116 8.59 8.29 22.84
CA MET A 116 8.51 6.84 22.87
C MET A 116 7.45 6.33 23.85
N THR A 117 7.37 6.91 25.06
CA THR A 117 6.29 6.53 25.99
C THR A 117 4.92 6.99 25.51
N THR A 118 4.89 8.04 24.67
CA THR A 118 3.68 8.49 23.96
C THR A 118 3.23 7.44 22.95
N LEU A 119 4.14 6.92 22.10
CA LEU A 119 3.82 5.82 21.20
C LEU A 119 3.33 4.58 21.97
N ILE A 120 3.98 4.22 23.08
CA ILE A 120 3.57 3.07 23.91
C ILE A 120 2.16 3.28 24.47
N TYR A 121 1.89 4.48 25.01
CA TYR A 121 0.57 4.85 25.52
C TYR A 121 -0.48 4.73 24.42
N GLN A 122 -0.25 5.34 23.26
CA GLN A 122 -1.22 5.35 22.16
C GLN A 122 -1.44 3.95 21.58
N ALA A 123 -0.38 3.14 21.43
CA ALA A 123 -0.49 1.75 20.99
C ALA A 123 -1.27 0.88 21.97
N VAL A 124 -1.05 1.02 23.28
CA VAL A 124 -1.78 0.21 24.26
C VAL A 124 -3.25 0.63 24.33
N ILE A 125 -3.55 1.93 24.25
CA ILE A 125 -4.94 2.42 24.21
C ILE A 125 -5.64 1.95 22.94
N ALA A 126 -4.97 1.98 21.79
CA ALA A 126 -5.52 1.45 20.56
C ALA A 126 -5.85 -0.05 20.68
N LYS A 127 -5.01 -0.87 21.31
CA LYS A 127 -5.30 -2.28 21.58
C LYS A 127 -6.45 -2.47 22.57
N ALA A 128 -6.45 -1.69 23.65
CA ALA A 128 -7.38 -1.85 24.77
C ALA A 128 -8.77 -1.24 24.51
N GLY A 129 -8.87 -0.26 23.61
CA GLY A 129 -10.08 0.54 23.38
C GLY A 129 -10.22 1.72 24.36
N ASN A 130 -9.84 1.52 25.63
CA ASN A 130 -9.76 2.58 26.63
C ASN A 130 -8.72 2.26 27.72
N LEU A 131 -8.35 3.26 28.51
CA LEU A 131 -7.32 3.15 29.57
C LEU A 131 -7.73 2.16 30.66
N ASP A 132 -9.00 2.13 31.08
CA ASP A 132 -9.52 1.19 32.08
C ASP A 132 -9.55 -0.27 31.61
N GLN A 133 -9.48 -0.50 30.30
CA GLN A 133 -9.47 -1.84 29.69
C GLN A 133 -8.05 -2.37 29.43
N MET A 134 -7.03 -1.57 29.76
CA MET A 134 -5.62 -1.94 29.57
C MET A 134 -5.24 -3.14 30.45
N THR A 135 -4.51 -4.09 29.85
CA THR A 135 -3.90 -5.20 30.58
C THR A 135 -2.38 -5.12 30.56
N SER A 136 -1.70 -5.78 31.50
CA SER A 136 -0.24 -5.88 31.54
C SER A 136 0.34 -6.48 30.26
N THR A 137 -0.35 -7.46 29.66
CA THR A 137 0.07 -8.10 28.41
C THR A 137 -0.01 -7.12 27.25
N MET A 138 -1.11 -6.39 27.10
CA MET A 138 -1.24 -5.36 26.05
C MET A 138 -0.16 -4.29 26.18
N LEU A 139 0.17 -3.87 27.40
CA LEU A 139 1.24 -2.92 27.66
C LEU A 139 2.61 -3.49 27.32
N ALA A 140 2.89 -4.74 27.68
CA ALA A 140 4.14 -5.41 27.33
C ALA A 140 4.30 -5.55 25.82
N ASP A 141 3.24 -5.90 25.10
CA ASP A 141 3.23 -5.97 23.64
C ASP A 141 3.47 -4.60 23.01
N ALA A 142 2.79 -3.55 23.50
CA ALA A 142 2.99 -2.18 23.03
C ALA A 142 4.45 -1.71 23.24
N LYS A 143 5.03 -1.97 24.43
CA LYS A 143 6.45 -1.68 24.72
C LYS A 143 7.37 -2.39 23.72
N LYS A 144 7.16 -3.69 23.52
CA LYS A 144 7.97 -4.49 22.59
C LYS A 144 7.88 -3.94 21.16
N ASN A 145 6.67 -3.70 20.67
CA ASN A 145 6.44 -3.20 19.31
C ASN A 145 7.14 -1.84 19.10
N VAL A 146 6.92 -0.90 20.02
CA VAL A 146 7.51 0.44 19.92
C VAL A 146 9.03 0.41 20.02
N ILE A 147 9.62 -0.32 20.96
CA ILE A 147 11.10 -0.36 21.09
C ILE A 147 11.74 -1.07 19.90
N THR A 148 11.12 -2.13 19.39
CA THR A 148 11.61 -2.83 18.19
C THR A 148 11.67 -1.89 16.99
N GLN A 149 10.66 -1.04 16.85
CA GLN A 149 10.59 -0.09 15.75
C GLN A 149 11.44 1.16 15.99
N PHE A 150 11.32 1.83 17.14
CA PHE A 150 11.84 3.18 17.39
C PHE A 150 12.83 3.25 18.57
N GLY A 151 13.50 2.15 18.91
CA GLY A 151 14.37 2.10 20.07
C GLY A 151 15.57 3.05 20.04
N PHE A 152 16.14 3.35 18.86
CA PHE A 152 17.24 4.32 18.61
C PHE A 152 18.37 4.36 19.67
N GLY A 153 18.64 3.25 20.35
CA GLY A 153 19.68 3.13 21.38
C GLY A 153 19.23 2.31 22.58
N ILE A 154 17.94 1.97 22.63
CA ILE A 154 17.33 1.04 23.57
C ILE A 154 17.04 -0.26 22.83
N ASP A 155 17.43 -1.38 23.42
CA ASP A 155 17.28 -2.71 22.84
C ASP A 155 16.13 -3.46 23.51
N ALA A 156 15.11 -3.85 22.76
CA ALA A 156 13.96 -4.60 23.26
C ALA A 156 14.33 -5.97 23.84
N GLU A 157 15.43 -6.59 23.39
CA GLU A 157 15.81 -7.95 23.76
C GLU A 157 16.92 -8.02 24.82
N SER A 158 17.83 -7.03 24.82
CA SER A 158 19.02 -7.06 25.67
C SER A 158 19.11 -5.96 26.72
N SER A 159 18.24 -4.94 26.65
CA SER A 159 18.24 -3.86 27.64
C SER A 159 17.26 -4.13 28.78
N THR A 160 17.64 -3.72 29.99
CA THR A 160 16.77 -3.69 31.17
C THR A 160 16.02 -2.35 31.28
N ILE A 161 16.05 -1.53 30.22
CA ILE A 161 15.46 -0.20 30.20
C ILE A 161 13.99 -0.33 29.81
N ASP A 162 13.10 -0.15 30.78
CA ASP A 162 11.69 0.15 30.54
C ASP A 162 11.54 1.66 30.33
N PRO A 163 11.16 2.13 29.12
CA PRO A 163 11.05 3.56 28.84
C PRO A 163 10.09 4.29 29.79
N ILE A 164 9.09 3.60 30.34
CA ILE A 164 8.12 4.18 31.27
C ILE A 164 8.65 4.12 32.70
N ALA A 165 9.07 2.92 33.15
CA ALA A 165 9.23 2.64 34.57
C ALA A 165 10.69 2.63 35.08
N THR A 166 11.70 2.59 34.20
CA THR A 166 13.10 2.63 34.65
C THR A 166 13.51 4.06 35.01
N PRO A 167 14.01 4.32 36.24
CA PRO A 167 14.54 5.63 36.60
C PRO A 167 15.67 6.06 35.67
N VAL A 168 15.69 7.34 35.30
CA VAL A 168 16.76 7.91 34.45
C VAL A 168 17.96 8.25 35.33
N ASP A 169 19.10 7.63 35.05
CA ASP A 169 20.33 7.78 35.83
C ASP A 169 21.58 7.84 34.93
N SER A 170 22.75 7.95 35.55
CA SER A 170 24.02 8.06 34.81
C SER A 170 24.31 6.86 33.88
N GLY A 171 23.70 5.70 34.12
CA GLY A 171 23.88 4.48 33.33
C GLY A 171 23.06 4.45 32.06
N ASN A 172 21.87 5.06 32.04
CA ASN A 172 20.92 4.96 30.92
C ASN A 172 20.54 6.31 30.27
N VAL A 173 20.87 7.45 30.88
CA VAL A 173 20.43 8.79 30.43
C VAL A 173 20.83 9.09 28.99
N SER A 174 22.03 8.69 28.55
CA SER A 174 22.49 8.92 27.17
C SER A 174 21.62 8.19 26.15
N SER A 175 21.21 6.95 26.46
CA SER A 175 20.32 6.17 25.58
C SER A 175 18.90 6.73 25.57
N MET A 176 18.38 7.14 26.74
CA MET A 176 17.04 7.73 26.86
C MET A 176 16.93 9.06 26.11
N VAL A 177 17.91 9.96 26.27
CA VAL A 177 17.92 11.27 25.60
C VAL A 177 18.08 11.11 24.09
N ARG A 178 19.05 10.30 23.64
CA ARG A 178 19.27 10.10 22.21
C ARG A 178 18.11 9.41 21.50
N SER A 179 17.53 8.37 22.11
CA SER A 179 16.39 7.66 21.50
C SER A 179 15.15 8.53 21.42
N SER A 180 14.91 9.33 22.45
CA SER A 180 13.84 10.31 22.50
C SER A 180 13.98 11.35 21.39
N GLU A 181 15.14 12.00 21.29
CA GLU A 181 15.40 13.03 20.29
C GLU A 181 15.32 12.46 18.87
N ALA A 182 15.88 11.28 18.62
CA ALA A 182 15.83 10.63 17.33
C ALA A 182 14.38 10.31 16.89
N LEU A 183 13.53 9.87 17.82
CA LEU A 183 12.13 9.63 17.50
C LEU A 183 11.35 10.93 17.27
N ALA A 184 11.57 11.96 18.09
CA ALA A 184 10.97 13.26 17.87
C ALA A 184 11.36 13.84 16.51
N GLU A 185 12.64 13.71 16.16
CA GLU A 185 13.17 14.16 14.89
C GLU A 185 12.59 13.38 13.71
N THR A 186 12.44 12.06 13.85
CA THR A 186 11.77 11.23 12.84
C THR A 186 10.35 11.75 12.56
N ALA A 187 9.60 12.09 13.62
CA ALA A 187 8.25 12.65 13.47
C ALA A 187 8.28 14.07 12.85
N ARG A 188 9.18 14.96 13.30
CA ARG A 188 9.34 16.31 12.73
C ARG A 188 9.68 16.26 11.25
N ARG A 189 10.64 15.43 10.83
CA ARG A 189 10.98 15.29 9.41
C ARG A 189 9.87 14.64 8.60
N ALA A 190 9.08 13.74 9.19
CA ALA A 190 8.00 13.08 8.47
C ALA A 190 6.84 14.03 8.11
N VAL A 191 6.49 15.02 8.94
CA VAL A 191 5.30 15.86 8.72
C VAL A 191 5.54 17.37 8.76
N GLY A 192 6.74 17.80 9.12
CA GLY A 192 7.07 19.19 9.34
C GLY A 192 7.19 19.53 10.83
N SER A 193 7.50 20.79 11.08
CA SER A 193 7.99 21.27 12.37
C SER A 193 6.90 21.79 13.32
N ASP A 194 5.62 21.74 12.90
CA ASP A 194 4.49 22.11 13.75
C ASP A 194 4.23 21.05 14.84
N GLN A 195 4.40 21.46 16.09
CA GLN A 195 4.36 20.56 17.26
C GLN A 195 2.97 19.94 17.50
N THR A 196 1.90 20.60 17.04
CA THR A 196 0.55 20.02 17.09
C THR A 196 0.43 18.85 16.12
N THR A 197 0.93 19.02 14.90
CA THR A 197 0.98 17.99 13.86
C THR A 197 1.89 16.84 14.29
N VAL A 198 3.04 17.13 14.90
CA VAL A 198 3.94 16.10 15.47
C VAL A 198 3.22 15.27 16.54
N ALA A 199 2.49 15.89 17.46
CA ALA A 199 1.70 15.16 18.47
C ALA A 199 0.61 14.27 17.85
N GLN A 200 -0.04 14.74 16.79
CA GLN A 200 -1.03 13.95 16.04
C GLN A 200 -0.37 12.76 15.34
N VAL A 201 0.83 12.93 14.78
CA VAL A 201 1.60 11.82 14.19
C VAL A 201 1.97 10.79 15.22
N LEU A 202 2.46 11.19 16.40
CA LEU A 202 2.75 10.24 17.47
C LEU A 202 1.49 9.48 17.92
N THR A 203 0.33 10.14 17.92
CA THR A 203 -0.95 9.48 18.17
C THR A 203 -1.27 8.44 17.11
N LEU A 204 -1.22 8.84 15.84
CA LEU A 204 -1.52 7.99 14.69
C LEU A 204 -0.57 6.80 14.60
N MET A 205 0.73 7.03 14.76
CA MET A 205 1.74 5.97 14.76
C MET A 205 1.59 5.02 15.95
N GLY A 206 1.14 5.51 17.10
CA GLY A 206 0.80 4.63 18.21
C GLY A 206 -0.35 3.70 17.84
N GLU A 207 -1.41 4.24 17.24
CA GLU A 207 -2.53 3.42 16.74
C GLU A 207 -2.11 2.40 15.69
N ASP A 208 -1.19 2.78 14.80
CA ASP A 208 -0.58 1.93 13.77
C ASP A 208 0.21 0.77 14.41
N LEU A 209 1.11 1.10 15.35
CA LEU A 209 1.94 0.13 16.08
C LEU A 209 1.16 -0.80 17.02
N ALA A 210 -0.16 -0.63 17.14
CA ALA A 210 -1.01 -1.49 17.94
C ALA A 210 -0.97 -2.96 17.47
N ASP A 211 -0.75 -3.22 16.18
CA ASP A 211 -0.52 -4.57 15.66
C ASP A 211 0.97 -4.90 15.43
N GLY A 212 1.84 -3.90 15.57
CA GLY A 212 3.30 -4.03 15.50
C GLY A 212 3.92 -3.57 14.19
N TYR A 213 3.12 -3.01 13.29
CA TYR A 213 3.55 -2.53 11.98
C TYR A 213 3.48 -1.00 11.88
N ILE A 214 4.14 -0.47 10.85
CA ILE A 214 4.07 0.95 10.47
C ILE A 214 3.55 0.98 9.03
N ASP A 215 2.26 0.73 8.84
CA ASP A 215 1.62 0.63 7.53
C ASP A 215 0.38 1.53 7.38
N GLY A 216 0.08 2.33 8.41
CA GLY A 216 -1.09 3.18 8.50
C GLY A 216 -2.37 2.41 8.79
N LYS A 217 -2.27 1.19 9.33
CA LYS A 217 -3.39 0.29 9.57
C LYS A 217 -3.39 -0.21 11.01
N LYS A 218 -4.52 -0.77 11.40
CA LYS A 218 -4.69 -1.44 12.69
C LYS A 218 -5.45 -2.73 12.47
N ASN A 219 -4.79 -3.85 12.74
CA ASN A 219 -5.29 -5.19 12.45
C ASN A 219 -5.72 -5.34 10.97
N GLY A 220 -4.95 -4.72 10.06
CA GLY A 220 -5.21 -4.74 8.61
C GLY A 220 -6.30 -3.79 8.12
N ALA A 221 -7.00 -3.07 9.00
CA ALA A 221 -7.95 -2.03 8.62
C ALA A 221 -7.27 -0.65 8.57
N ASP A 222 -7.53 0.13 7.52
CA ASP A 222 -6.97 1.48 7.39
C ASP A 222 -7.39 2.37 8.58
N LEU A 223 -6.44 3.11 9.13
CA LEU A 223 -6.75 4.13 10.12
C LEU A 223 -7.49 5.28 9.42
N ALA A 224 -8.68 5.62 9.91
CA ALA A 224 -9.52 6.68 9.34
C ALA A 224 -8.99 8.10 9.58
N ASN A 225 -7.86 8.24 10.28
CA ASN A 225 -7.29 9.53 10.66
C ASN A 225 -6.66 10.22 9.44
N THR A 226 -7.06 11.47 9.23
CA THR A 226 -6.44 12.39 8.25
C THR A 226 -5.92 13.60 9.02
N LEU A 227 -4.66 13.98 8.79
CA LEU A 227 -4.09 15.19 9.40
C LEU A 227 -4.69 16.47 8.77
N PRO A 228 -4.64 17.63 9.46
CA PRO A 228 -5.12 18.91 8.93
C PRO A 228 -4.50 19.32 7.58
N SER A 229 -3.29 18.84 7.29
CA SER A 229 -2.57 19.03 6.02
C SER A 229 -3.05 18.09 4.90
N GLY A 230 -4.04 17.22 5.15
CA GLY A 230 -4.60 16.29 4.17
C GLY A 230 -3.86 14.95 4.09
N PHE A 231 -2.84 14.71 4.92
CA PHE A 231 -2.14 13.43 4.93
C PHE A 231 -3.01 12.31 5.50
N THR A 232 -3.09 11.20 4.77
CA THR A 232 -3.68 9.94 5.26
C THR A 232 -2.72 9.21 6.19
N ALA A 233 -3.25 8.33 7.05
CA ALA A 233 -2.45 7.48 7.92
C ALA A 233 -1.35 6.70 7.18
N THR A 234 -1.67 6.10 6.03
CA THR A 234 -0.70 5.37 5.20
C THR A 234 0.43 6.27 4.68
N THR A 235 0.11 7.52 4.31
CA THR A 235 1.12 8.48 3.84
C THR A 235 2.08 8.86 4.97
N ILE A 236 1.54 9.05 6.17
CA ILE A 236 2.32 9.39 7.37
C ILE A 236 3.20 8.22 7.77
N ALA A 237 2.62 7.01 7.87
CA ALA A 237 3.36 5.78 8.19
C ALA A 237 4.56 5.61 7.24
N SER A 238 4.36 5.90 5.97
CA SER A 238 5.40 5.80 4.96
C SER A 238 6.47 6.89 5.07
N ALA A 239 6.05 8.15 5.28
CA ALA A 239 6.98 9.25 5.51
C ALA A 239 7.82 9.02 6.77
N VAL A 240 7.22 8.48 7.82
CA VAL A 240 7.91 8.09 9.05
C VAL A 240 8.86 6.92 8.78
N ALA A 241 8.43 5.87 8.10
CA ALA A 241 9.30 4.73 7.77
C ALA A 241 10.53 5.16 6.97
N GLN A 242 10.39 6.12 6.06
CA GLN A 242 11.51 6.71 5.32
C GLN A 242 12.43 7.54 6.23
N GLN A 243 11.85 8.47 7.00
CA GLN A 243 12.63 9.36 7.86
C GLN A 243 13.32 8.63 9.01
N LYS A 244 12.75 7.53 9.46
CA LYS A 244 13.36 6.60 10.40
C LYS A 244 14.69 6.03 9.86
N VAL A 245 14.81 5.79 8.54
CA VAL A 245 16.07 5.37 7.93
C VAL A 245 17.09 6.51 7.98
N ALA A 246 16.71 7.71 7.56
CA ALA A 246 17.60 8.87 7.59
C ALA A 246 18.13 9.13 9.00
N VAL A 247 17.22 9.30 9.97
CA VAL A 247 17.59 9.55 11.37
C VAL A 247 18.36 8.36 11.97
N GLY A 248 17.98 7.12 11.65
CA GLY A 248 18.69 5.93 12.08
C GLY A 248 20.14 5.89 11.58
N LEU A 249 20.38 6.28 10.33
CA LEU A 249 21.73 6.38 9.76
C LEU A 249 22.55 7.50 10.40
N GLU A 250 21.94 8.66 10.66
CA GLU A 250 22.62 9.75 11.36
C GLU A 250 22.97 9.38 12.79
N VAL A 251 22.05 8.73 13.50
CA VAL A 251 22.30 8.12 14.81
C VAL A 251 23.54 7.23 14.68
N LEU A 252 23.61 6.33 13.70
CA LEU A 252 24.73 5.41 13.58
C LEU A 252 26.05 6.03 13.15
N ALA A 253 26.01 7.04 12.31
CA ALA A 253 27.17 7.88 11.98
C ALA A 253 27.58 8.79 13.15
N ASN A 254 26.72 8.91 14.17
CA ASN A 254 26.85 9.81 15.31
C ASN A 254 26.92 11.29 14.87
N ASP A 255 26.07 11.60 13.88
CA ASP A 255 26.03 12.84 13.12
C ASP A 255 24.58 13.36 13.01
N MET A 256 23.77 13.12 14.06
CA MET A 256 22.36 13.49 14.10
C MET A 256 22.17 15.00 13.98
N THR A 257 21.33 15.40 13.03
CA THR A 257 20.84 16.77 12.88
C THR A 257 19.43 16.87 13.49
N VAL A 258 19.09 18.02 14.04
CA VAL A 258 17.80 18.25 14.71
C VAL A 258 17.11 19.44 14.08
N THR A 259 15.84 19.28 13.75
CA THR A 259 15.02 20.31 13.10
C THR A 259 14.24 21.11 14.12
N LYS A 260 14.33 22.44 14.05
CA LYS A 260 13.55 23.39 14.84
C LYS A 260 12.14 23.59 14.29
N SER A 261 11.28 24.24 15.07
CA SER A 261 9.88 24.56 14.77
C SER A 261 9.72 25.45 13.53
N ASP A 262 10.75 26.24 13.20
CA ASP A 262 10.80 27.06 11.98
C ASP A 262 11.35 26.30 10.75
N GLY A 263 11.69 25.02 10.91
CA GLY A 263 12.25 24.16 9.86
C GLY A 263 13.76 24.30 9.69
N THR A 264 14.45 25.13 10.50
CA THR A 264 15.91 25.22 10.45
C THR A 264 16.56 24.00 11.10
N GLU A 265 17.63 23.49 10.49
CA GLU A 265 18.39 22.36 11.01
C GLU A 265 19.57 22.83 11.87
N LEU A 266 19.72 22.23 13.05
CA LEU A 266 20.91 22.30 13.85
C LEU A 266 21.99 21.40 13.24
N SER A 267 23.18 21.96 13.03
CA SER A 267 24.33 21.17 12.56
C SER A 267 24.65 20.05 13.56
N ALA A 268 25.14 18.92 13.05
CA ALA A 268 25.44 17.77 13.90
C ALA A 268 26.40 18.08 15.06
N ALA A 269 27.39 18.96 14.84
CA ALA A 269 28.27 19.44 15.91
C ALA A 269 27.52 20.19 17.02
N THR A 270 26.55 21.02 16.64
CA THR A 270 25.69 21.76 17.57
C THR A 270 24.77 20.80 18.32
N THR A 271 24.09 19.91 17.60
CA THR A 271 23.22 18.88 18.17
C THR A 271 23.98 18.02 19.19
N ARG A 272 25.18 17.53 18.86
CA ARG A 272 26.03 16.76 19.78
C ARG A 272 26.34 17.52 21.07
N THR A 273 26.66 18.81 20.95
CA THR A 273 26.95 19.66 22.10
C THR A 273 25.72 19.78 22.99
N LEU A 274 24.58 20.14 22.41
CA LEU A 274 23.33 20.34 23.16
C LEU A 274 22.79 19.04 23.79
N LEU A 275 22.92 17.91 23.11
CA LEU A 275 22.57 16.60 23.68
C LEU A 275 23.44 16.24 24.89
N SER A 276 24.75 16.52 24.82
CA SER A 276 25.66 16.26 25.94
C SER A 276 25.36 17.15 27.16
N GLU A 277 25.01 18.42 26.91
CA GLU A 277 24.54 19.35 27.95
C GLU A 277 23.19 18.94 28.50
N GLY A 278 22.29 18.43 27.65
CA GLY A 278 21.01 17.90 28.06
C GLY A 278 21.14 16.69 28.99
N VAL A 279 22.06 15.78 28.69
CA VAL A 279 22.40 14.67 29.60
C VAL A 279 22.94 15.17 30.93
N ASN A 280 23.88 16.13 30.90
CA ASN A 280 24.41 16.73 32.13
C ASN A 280 23.31 17.43 32.95
N ARG A 281 22.29 18.01 32.30
CA ARG A 281 21.16 18.65 32.98
C ARG A 281 20.31 17.68 33.78
N ILE A 282 20.01 16.51 33.22
CA ILE A 282 19.23 15.47 33.93
C ILE A 282 20.10 14.81 35.01
N VAL A 283 21.37 14.56 34.72
CA VAL A 283 22.33 13.91 35.63
C VAL A 283 23.57 14.79 35.81
N PRO A 284 23.54 15.78 36.73
CA PRO A 284 24.62 16.75 36.91
C PRO A 284 25.97 16.15 37.29
N THR A 285 25.97 14.93 37.82
CA THR A 285 27.19 14.18 38.15
C THR A 285 27.94 13.65 36.93
N LEU A 286 27.31 13.64 35.75
CA LEU A 286 27.91 13.21 34.50
C LEU A 286 28.30 14.43 33.66
N SER A 287 29.60 14.75 33.58
CA SER A 287 30.10 15.87 32.75
C SER A 287 29.71 15.73 31.27
N SER A 288 29.56 16.84 30.54
CA SER A 288 29.24 16.83 29.09
C SER A 288 30.24 15.99 28.28
N SER A 289 31.53 16.03 28.62
CA SER A 289 32.55 15.20 27.96
C SER A 289 32.35 13.69 28.21
N ALA A 290 31.96 13.31 29.43
CA ALA A 290 31.64 11.92 29.75
C ALA A 290 30.33 11.48 29.09
N ALA A 291 29.32 12.36 29.03
CA ALA A 291 28.07 12.12 28.32
C ALA A 291 28.31 11.89 26.81
N LEU A 292 29.13 12.76 26.18
CA LEU A 292 29.51 12.62 24.78
C LEU A 292 30.27 11.32 24.54
N SER A 293 31.27 11.01 25.39
CA SER A 293 31.99 9.75 25.31
C SER A 293 31.07 8.53 25.44
N LYS A 294 30.03 8.60 26.27
CA LYS A 294 29.03 7.52 26.38
C LYS A 294 28.19 7.40 25.12
N MET A 295 27.71 8.51 24.55
CA MET A 295 26.94 8.50 23.29
C MET A 295 27.76 7.93 22.13
N ASP A 296 29.03 8.33 22.03
CA ASP A 296 30.01 7.85 21.04
C ASP A 296 30.26 6.34 21.15
N GLN A 297 30.29 5.82 22.38
CA GLN A 297 30.56 4.42 22.67
C GLN A 297 29.31 3.54 22.64
N MET A 298 28.11 4.09 22.43
CA MET A 298 26.89 3.30 22.40
C MET A 298 27.00 2.21 21.33
N PRO A 299 26.90 0.94 21.72
CA PRO A 299 26.98 -0.15 20.77
C PRO A 299 25.73 -0.15 19.90
N LEU A 300 25.92 -0.58 18.66
CA LEU A 300 24.85 -0.95 17.76
C LEU A 300 24.07 -2.12 18.34
N SER A 301 22.85 -1.92 18.84
CA SER A 301 22.06 -3.06 19.30
C SER A 301 21.69 -3.97 18.11
N ARG A 302 21.45 -5.26 18.38
CA ARG A 302 21.05 -6.20 17.32
C ARG A 302 19.74 -5.75 16.67
N ASN A 303 18.78 -5.31 17.48
CA ASN A 303 17.49 -4.84 16.99
C ASN A 303 17.62 -3.57 16.15
N GLN A 304 18.42 -2.60 16.59
CA GLN A 304 18.67 -1.38 15.80
C GLN A 304 19.30 -1.70 14.44
N TRP A 305 20.29 -2.59 14.42
CA TRP A 305 20.93 -2.99 13.17
C TRP A 305 19.96 -3.72 12.25
N THR A 306 19.26 -4.74 12.75
CA THR A 306 18.30 -5.53 11.97
C THR A 306 17.18 -4.65 11.43
N GLN A 307 16.64 -3.76 12.25
CA GLN A 307 15.56 -2.87 11.86
C GLN A 307 16.02 -1.84 10.83
N MET A 308 17.18 -1.21 11.03
CA MET A 308 17.77 -0.31 10.04
C MET A 308 17.99 -1.03 8.70
N MET A 309 18.59 -2.22 8.70
CA MET A 309 18.82 -2.97 7.46
C MET A 309 17.52 -3.33 6.74
N THR A 310 16.49 -3.67 7.52
CA THR A 310 15.14 -3.93 7.00
C THR A 310 14.56 -2.68 6.36
N ASP A 311 14.59 -1.56 7.08
CA ASP A 311 14.01 -0.29 6.63
C ASP A 311 14.79 0.27 5.42
N LEU A 312 16.12 0.19 5.42
CA LEU A 312 16.96 0.58 4.28
C LEU A 312 16.63 -0.25 3.04
N GLY A 313 16.47 -1.57 3.19
CA GLY A 313 16.01 -2.44 2.10
C GLY A 313 14.63 -2.06 1.59
N ASN A 314 13.72 -1.65 2.48
CA ASN A 314 12.37 -1.19 2.08
C ASN A 314 12.42 0.15 1.35
N VAL A 315 13.24 1.11 1.80
CA VAL A 315 13.43 2.38 1.08
C VAL A 315 14.07 2.16 -0.29
N ILE A 316 15.03 1.24 -0.42
CA ILE A 316 15.60 0.85 -1.72
C ILE A 316 14.52 0.29 -2.65
N LYS A 317 13.65 -0.59 -2.15
CA LYS A 317 12.51 -1.12 -2.93
C LYS A 317 11.56 -0.01 -3.37
N ILE A 318 11.23 0.93 -2.47
CA ILE A 318 10.40 2.10 -2.78
C ILE A 318 11.06 2.94 -3.87
N GLN A 319 12.34 3.28 -3.72
CA GLN A 319 13.10 4.04 -4.73
C GLN A 319 13.12 3.36 -6.08
N SER A 320 13.42 2.06 -6.11
CA SER A 320 13.39 1.25 -7.32
C SER A 320 12.03 1.29 -7.99
N THR A 321 10.94 1.19 -7.21
CA THR A 321 9.56 1.24 -7.69
C THR A 321 9.19 2.61 -8.25
N LEU A 322 9.75 3.68 -7.67
CA LEU A 322 9.57 5.05 -8.14
C LEU A 322 10.45 5.40 -9.36
N GLY A 323 11.34 4.50 -9.79
CA GLY A 323 12.31 4.76 -10.86
C GLY A 323 13.46 5.69 -10.42
N GLU A 324 13.62 5.91 -9.11
CA GLU A 324 14.68 6.72 -8.53
C GLU A 324 15.98 5.92 -8.45
N SER A 325 17.13 6.63 -8.53
CA SER A 325 18.44 5.97 -8.43
C SER A 325 18.67 5.38 -7.03
N THR A 326 18.76 4.05 -6.94
CA THR A 326 19.08 3.33 -5.70
C THR A 326 20.57 3.23 -5.39
N SER A 327 21.45 3.67 -6.30
CA SER A 327 22.90 3.41 -6.24
C SER A 327 23.55 3.84 -4.92
N THR A 328 23.23 5.03 -4.41
CA THR A 328 23.74 5.54 -3.13
C THR A 328 23.22 4.74 -1.94
N LEU A 329 21.92 4.38 -1.93
CA LEU A 329 21.34 3.58 -0.86
C LEU A 329 21.87 2.15 -0.85
N SER A 330 22.07 1.53 -2.02
CA SER A 330 22.65 0.18 -2.14
C SER A 330 24.13 0.15 -1.75
N ALA A 331 24.88 1.22 -2.06
CA ALA A 331 26.25 1.38 -1.59
C ALA A 331 26.29 1.50 -0.05
N LEU A 332 25.38 2.29 0.54
CA LEU A 332 25.27 2.43 1.98
C LEU A 332 24.79 1.14 2.66
N GLU A 333 23.86 0.41 2.05
CA GLU A 333 23.42 -0.91 2.52
C GLU A 333 24.59 -1.88 2.57
N SER A 334 25.45 -1.86 1.55
CA SER A 334 26.66 -2.68 1.50
C SER A 334 27.66 -2.30 2.60
N GLU A 335 27.81 -1.01 2.90
CA GLU A 335 28.66 -0.54 4.00
C GLU A 335 28.08 -0.92 5.37
N ALA A 336 26.78 -0.71 5.57
CA ALA A 336 26.07 -1.04 6.81
C ALA A 336 26.08 -2.55 7.12
N ARG A 337 26.10 -3.42 6.09
CA ARG A 337 26.25 -4.88 6.25
C ARG A 337 27.60 -5.29 6.85
N ASN A 338 28.63 -4.46 6.73
CA ASN A 338 29.93 -4.72 7.33
C ASN A 338 29.97 -4.38 8.83
N LEU A 339 28.92 -3.74 9.36
CA LEU A 339 28.76 -3.49 10.79
C LEU A 339 28.23 -4.75 11.49
N GLN A 340 28.74 -5.05 12.68
CA GLN A 340 28.23 -6.14 13.52
C GLN A 340 27.49 -5.59 14.74
N PRO A 341 26.37 -6.23 15.16
CA PRO A 341 25.75 -5.95 16.45
C PRO A 341 26.74 -6.01 17.62
N GLY A 342 26.59 -5.12 18.59
CA GLY A 342 27.44 -5.01 19.77
C GLY A 342 28.71 -4.17 19.57
N GLN A 343 28.98 -3.68 18.36
CA GLN A 343 30.13 -2.83 18.10
C GLN A 343 29.85 -1.34 18.41
N PRO A 344 30.84 -0.56 18.90
CA PRO A 344 30.71 0.90 19.08
C PRO A 344 30.46 1.61 17.75
N SER A 345 29.73 2.73 17.78
CA SER A 345 29.23 3.47 16.62
C SER A 345 30.20 4.49 16.01
N THR A 346 31.27 4.90 16.69
CA THR A 346 32.19 5.96 16.21
C THR A 346 32.87 5.67 14.87
N GLY A 347 32.57 6.50 13.85
CA GLY A 347 33.38 6.68 12.63
C GLY A 347 33.29 5.56 11.59
N LYS A 348 32.19 4.78 11.60
CA LYS A 348 32.11 3.53 10.82
C LYS A 348 31.29 3.59 9.54
N LEU A 349 30.40 4.57 9.43
CA LEU A 349 29.75 4.88 8.16
C LEU A 349 30.45 6.10 7.57
N ASN A 350 30.79 6.03 6.29
CA ASN A 350 31.31 7.15 5.54
C ASN A 350 30.30 8.30 5.59
N THR A 351 30.63 9.36 6.33
CA THR A 351 29.73 10.51 6.56
C THR A 351 29.30 11.19 5.26
N THR A 352 30.13 11.17 4.23
CA THR A 352 29.77 11.68 2.90
C THR A 352 28.75 10.76 2.21
N LEU A 353 28.92 9.45 2.29
CA LEU A 353 27.95 8.50 1.74
C LEU A 353 26.62 8.56 2.50
N THR A 354 26.68 8.64 3.83
CA THR A 354 25.52 8.82 4.69
C THR A 354 24.75 10.10 4.35
N SER A 355 25.44 11.24 4.21
CA SER A 355 24.82 12.53 3.84
C SER A 355 24.13 12.47 2.48
N ASN A 356 24.76 11.83 1.48
CA ASN A 356 24.17 11.67 0.16
C ASN A 356 22.94 10.76 0.19
N ALA A 357 22.96 9.69 1.00
CA ALA A 357 21.81 8.81 1.17
C ALA A 357 20.63 9.51 1.86
N ILE A 358 20.90 10.27 2.92
CA ILE A 358 19.91 11.06 3.64
C ILE A 358 19.24 12.07 2.70
N SER A 359 20.03 12.80 1.91
CA SER A 359 19.48 13.74 0.91
C SER A 359 18.55 13.06 -0.09
N GLY A 360 18.86 11.80 -0.48
CA GLY A 360 17.97 10.98 -1.29
C GLY A 360 16.66 10.61 -0.58
N VAL A 361 16.73 10.26 0.71
CA VAL A 361 15.54 9.98 1.55
C VAL A 361 14.67 11.24 1.71
N ASP A 362 15.27 12.38 2.00
CA ASP A 362 14.56 13.66 2.20
C ASP A 362 13.87 14.14 0.93
N THR A 363 14.54 13.99 -0.22
CA THR A 363 13.94 14.29 -1.52
C THR A 363 12.67 13.47 -1.73
N ILE A 364 12.68 12.18 -1.38
CA ILE A 364 11.51 11.33 -1.52
C ILE A 364 10.42 11.72 -0.54
N THR A 365 10.76 11.91 0.74
CA THR A 365 9.78 12.35 1.74
C THR A 365 9.13 13.67 1.32
N SER A 366 9.90 14.60 0.77
CA SER A 366 9.39 15.85 0.19
C SER A 366 8.46 15.60 -1.00
N ASN A 367 8.84 14.70 -1.91
CA ASN A 367 7.99 14.27 -3.02
C ASN A 367 6.70 13.60 -2.52
N LEU A 368 6.74 12.80 -1.45
CA LEU A 368 5.56 12.19 -0.84
C LEU A 368 4.63 13.26 -0.27
N LYS A 369 5.18 14.27 0.41
CA LYS A 369 4.43 15.36 1.01
C LYS A 369 3.71 16.23 -0.02
N THR A 370 4.32 16.38 -1.19
CA THR A 370 3.88 17.34 -2.23
C THR A 370 3.07 16.68 -3.36
N SER A 371 3.08 15.35 -3.47
CA SER A 371 2.44 14.61 -4.55
C SER A 371 1.09 14.03 -4.14
N GLN A 372 0.01 14.45 -4.83
CA GLN A 372 -1.27 13.70 -4.83
C GLN A 372 -1.13 12.29 -5.44
N PHE A 373 -0.05 12.02 -6.19
CA PHE A 373 0.26 10.76 -6.86
C PHE A 373 0.92 9.73 -5.91
N ALA A 374 1.59 10.19 -4.86
CA ALA A 374 2.29 9.36 -3.88
C ALA A 374 1.34 8.53 -3.02
N THR A 375 0.15 9.05 -2.70
CA THR A 375 -0.84 8.36 -1.85
C THR A 375 -1.29 7.01 -2.42
N THR A 376 -1.27 6.86 -3.76
CA THR A 376 -1.71 5.64 -4.47
C THR A 376 -0.56 4.66 -4.72
N LEU A 377 0.67 5.17 -4.91
CA LEU A 377 1.86 4.36 -5.20
C LEU A 377 2.54 3.84 -3.92
N ILE A 378 2.39 4.54 -2.79
CA ILE A 378 2.98 4.10 -1.52
C ILE A 378 2.05 3.14 -0.75
N SER A 379 0.73 3.19 -0.93
CA SER A 379 -0.15 2.13 -0.41
C SER A 379 0.23 0.74 -0.94
N SER A 380 0.87 0.67 -2.11
CA SER A 380 1.47 -0.54 -2.68
C SER A 380 2.94 -0.78 -2.27
N ALA A 381 3.63 0.15 -1.61
CA ALA A 381 5.03 -0.03 -1.21
C ALA A 381 5.21 -0.17 0.33
N ALA A 382 4.29 0.38 1.13
CA ALA A 382 4.19 0.13 2.57
C ALA A 382 3.78 -1.33 2.89
N ALA A 383 3.06 -1.99 1.96
CA ALA A 383 2.76 -3.42 2.06
C ALA A 383 4.00 -4.33 1.90
N ALA A 384 5.17 -3.77 1.53
CA ALA A 384 6.44 -4.51 1.49
C ALA A 384 7.08 -4.69 2.89
N VAL A 385 6.52 -4.06 3.93
CA VAL A 385 6.84 -4.33 5.34
C VAL A 385 5.78 -5.27 5.91
N GLY A 386 5.67 -6.46 5.33
CA GLY A 386 4.57 -7.38 5.64
C GLY A 386 4.52 -7.77 7.13
N PRO A 387 3.32 -7.88 7.73
CA PRO A 387 3.11 -8.76 8.87
C PRO A 387 3.45 -10.21 8.51
N PRO A 388 3.93 -11.06 9.45
CA PRO A 388 3.66 -12.49 9.38
C PRO A 388 2.18 -12.65 9.70
N GLY A 389 1.37 -12.42 8.67
CA GLY A 389 -0.07 -12.51 8.69
C GLY A 389 -0.51 -12.90 7.30
N SER A 390 -1.62 -13.61 7.23
CA SER A 390 -2.24 -13.96 5.96
C SER A 390 -2.52 -12.71 5.12
N PHE A 391 -2.21 -12.72 3.83
CA PHE A 391 -2.54 -11.62 2.93
C PHE A 391 -3.80 -11.96 2.12
N THR A 392 -4.62 -10.96 1.84
CA THR A 392 -5.89 -11.14 1.15
C THR A 392 -5.77 -10.72 -0.31
N ILE A 393 -6.19 -11.62 -1.20
CA ILE A 393 -6.33 -11.37 -2.62
C ILE A 393 -7.82 -11.30 -2.93
N SER A 394 -8.22 -10.27 -3.65
CA SER A 394 -9.56 -10.12 -4.19
C SER A 394 -9.54 -9.98 -5.70
N GLY A 395 -10.68 -10.11 -6.35
CA GLY A 395 -10.77 -9.92 -7.79
C GLY A 395 -12.19 -10.16 -8.28
N ALA A 396 -12.40 -9.92 -9.57
CA ALA A 396 -13.62 -10.31 -10.26
C ALA A 396 -13.31 -11.25 -11.44
N ILE A 397 -14.30 -12.07 -11.81
CA ILE A 397 -14.21 -12.96 -12.96
C ILE A 397 -15.05 -12.38 -14.10
N LEU A 398 -14.40 -12.17 -15.25
CA LEU A 398 -14.85 -11.30 -16.33
C LEU A 398 -14.71 -12.00 -17.69
N ASP A 399 -15.66 -12.84 -18.03
CA ASP A 399 -15.99 -13.24 -19.42
C ASP A 399 -17.46 -12.85 -19.67
N GLY A 400 -17.84 -11.70 -19.11
CA GLY A 400 -19.14 -11.53 -18.44
C GLY A 400 -19.00 -11.90 -16.96
N PRO A 401 -19.80 -11.34 -16.04
CA PRO A 401 -19.73 -11.74 -14.64
C PRO A 401 -19.91 -13.25 -14.54
N VAL A 402 -18.90 -13.95 -14.03
CA VAL A 402 -18.99 -15.39 -13.80
C VAL A 402 -19.26 -15.61 -12.33
N ILE A 403 -20.43 -16.19 -12.02
CA ILE A 403 -20.82 -16.51 -10.65
C ILE A 403 -20.62 -18.00 -10.37
N GLY A 404 -20.26 -18.34 -9.13
CA GLY A 404 -20.12 -19.74 -8.70
C GLY A 404 -18.94 -20.50 -9.33
N ALA A 405 -18.01 -19.80 -10.00
CA ALA A 405 -16.74 -20.40 -10.42
C ALA A 405 -15.86 -20.71 -9.20
N ILE A 406 -15.11 -21.80 -9.29
CA ILE A 406 -14.09 -22.18 -8.28
C ILE A 406 -12.80 -21.46 -8.62
N ILE A 407 -12.28 -20.70 -7.67
CA ILE A 407 -11.00 -19.98 -7.76
C ILE A 407 -9.96 -20.75 -6.97
N THR A 408 -8.83 -21.04 -7.59
CA THR A 408 -7.70 -21.72 -6.99
C THR A 408 -6.48 -20.82 -7.07
N ILE A 409 -5.80 -20.62 -5.94
CA ILE A 409 -4.52 -19.90 -5.89
C ILE A 409 -3.41 -20.89 -5.58
N LYS A 410 -2.37 -20.88 -6.40
CA LYS A 410 -1.18 -21.72 -6.25
C LYS A 410 0.08 -20.89 -6.08
N ASP A 411 1.11 -21.51 -5.54
CA ASP A 411 2.43 -20.91 -5.39
C ASP A 411 3.15 -20.66 -6.74
N SER A 412 4.35 -20.07 -6.67
CA SER A 412 5.20 -19.77 -7.83
C SER A 412 5.69 -20.98 -8.62
N THR A 413 5.48 -22.19 -8.09
CA THR A 413 5.80 -23.43 -8.80
C THR A 413 4.62 -23.97 -9.60
N ASP A 414 3.41 -23.40 -9.43
CA ASP A 414 2.15 -23.86 -10.03
C ASP A 414 1.76 -25.29 -9.59
N THR A 415 2.33 -25.79 -8.49
CA THR A 415 2.07 -27.15 -7.98
C THR A 415 1.34 -27.18 -6.64
N THR A 416 1.63 -26.24 -5.73
CA THR A 416 1.03 -26.21 -4.39
C THR A 416 -0.20 -25.32 -4.39
N ILE A 417 -1.36 -25.86 -4.04
CA ILE A 417 -2.58 -25.06 -3.80
C ILE A 417 -2.44 -24.37 -2.44
N LEU A 418 -2.46 -23.04 -2.44
CA LEU A 418 -2.41 -22.20 -1.25
C LEU A 418 -3.81 -21.88 -0.70
N GLY A 419 -4.82 -21.89 -1.55
CA GLY A 419 -6.21 -21.67 -1.17
C GLY A 419 -7.19 -21.91 -2.30
N THR A 420 -8.46 -22.15 -1.94
CA THR A 420 -9.59 -22.24 -2.87
C THR A 420 -10.78 -21.47 -2.33
N THR A 421 -11.56 -20.85 -3.22
CA THR A 421 -12.82 -20.15 -2.88
C THR A 421 -13.78 -20.22 -4.06
N THR A 422 -14.99 -19.70 -3.91
CA THR A 422 -15.95 -19.58 -5.01
C THR A 422 -16.33 -18.13 -5.22
N SER A 423 -16.55 -17.73 -6.47
CA SER A 423 -17.04 -16.38 -6.79
C SER A 423 -18.47 -16.21 -6.28
N GLY A 424 -18.73 -15.04 -5.69
CA GLY A 424 -20.03 -14.64 -5.20
C GLY A 424 -21.03 -14.34 -6.31
N ALA A 425 -22.24 -13.95 -5.90
CA ALA A 425 -23.29 -13.51 -6.83
C ALA A 425 -22.94 -12.21 -7.58
N ASP A 426 -21.97 -11.45 -7.08
CA ASP A 426 -21.38 -10.26 -7.70
C ASP A 426 -20.21 -10.59 -8.65
N ALA A 427 -19.95 -11.88 -8.90
CA ALA A 427 -18.79 -12.40 -9.64
C ALA A 427 -17.43 -12.00 -9.04
N ARG A 428 -17.42 -11.52 -7.79
CA ARG A 428 -16.19 -11.20 -7.06
C ARG A 428 -15.78 -12.36 -6.18
N TYR A 429 -14.50 -12.41 -5.84
CA TYR A 429 -13.97 -13.33 -4.86
C TYR A 429 -13.03 -12.59 -3.92
N VAL A 430 -12.89 -13.12 -2.71
CA VAL A 430 -11.93 -12.69 -1.70
C VAL A 430 -11.33 -13.96 -1.10
N MET A 431 -10.01 -14.04 -1.04
CA MET A 431 -9.29 -15.18 -0.49
C MET A 431 -8.17 -14.69 0.41
N THR A 432 -8.12 -15.21 1.63
CA THR A 432 -7.04 -14.96 2.58
C THR A 432 -6.05 -16.12 2.52
N LEU A 433 -4.81 -15.83 2.16
CA LEU A 433 -3.76 -16.82 1.94
C LEU A 433 -2.80 -16.89 3.13
N PRO A 434 -2.21 -18.06 3.42
CA PRO A 434 -1.22 -18.19 4.49
C PRO A 434 0.00 -17.30 4.24
N SER A 435 0.57 -16.76 5.32
CA SER A 435 1.84 -16.02 5.28
C SER A 435 2.98 -16.90 4.74
N GLY A 436 3.92 -16.30 4.00
CA GLY A 436 5.10 -16.99 3.48
C GLY A 436 4.92 -17.65 2.11
N ALA A 437 3.83 -17.34 1.40
CA ALA A 437 3.69 -17.73 0.00
C ALA A 437 4.86 -17.17 -0.84
N SER A 438 5.43 -18.02 -1.70
CA SER A 438 6.45 -17.60 -2.66
C SER A 438 5.76 -17.02 -3.89
N PHE A 439 6.05 -15.77 -4.18
CA PHE A 439 5.54 -15.05 -5.35
C PHE A 439 6.44 -15.27 -6.58
N PRO A 440 5.93 -15.07 -7.81
CA PRO A 440 4.53 -14.76 -8.15
C PRO A 440 3.56 -15.92 -7.89
N LEU A 441 2.28 -15.65 -7.66
CA LEU A 441 1.25 -16.66 -7.48
C LEU A 441 0.46 -16.88 -8.77
N HIS A 442 -0.02 -18.09 -8.98
CA HIS A 442 -0.98 -18.39 -10.03
C HIS A 442 -2.40 -18.33 -9.47
N VAL A 443 -3.24 -17.48 -10.05
CA VAL A 443 -4.67 -17.41 -9.73
C VAL A 443 -5.42 -17.98 -10.93
N SER A 444 -6.25 -19.00 -10.71
CA SER A 444 -7.02 -19.64 -11.78
C SER A 444 -8.49 -19.78 -11.38
N SER A 445 -9.36 -19.81 -12.37
CA SER A 445 -10.78 -20.14 -12.21
C SER A 445 -11.20 -21.31 -13.09
N SER A 446 -12.22 -22.03 -12.62
CA SER A 446 -12.85 -23.10 -13.39
C SER A 446 -14.35 -23.20 -13.07
N GLY A 447 -15.14 -23.59 -14.07
CA GLY A 447 -16.59 -23.69 -13.95
C GLY A 447 -17.29 -22.34 -13.81
N GLY A 448 -18.39 -22.31 -13.06
CA GLY A 448 -19.23 -21.13 -12.87
C GLY A 448 -20.10 -20.80 -14.09
N THR A 449 -21.10 -19.95 -13.89
CA THR A 449 -22.06 -19.54 -14.92
C THR A 449 -21.75 -18.13 -15.38
N ASN A 450 -21.44 -17.98 -16.67
CA ASN A 450 -21.33 -16.71 -17.33
C ASN A 450 -22.72 -16.04 -17.37
N GLN A 451 -22.88 -14.87 -16.75
CA GLN A 451 -24.18 -14.19 -16.66
C GLN A 451 -24.67 -13.59 -17.99
N ILE A 452 -23.83 -13.51 -19.03
CA ILE A 452 -24.22 -13.03 -20.35
C ILE A 452 -24.81 -14.19 -21.17
N SER A 453 -24.10 -15.30 -21.26
CA SER A 453 -24.54 -16.45 -22.03
C SER A 453 -25.39 -17.44 -21.24
N GLY A 454 -25.29 -17.49 -19.91
CA GLY A 454 -25.87 -18.56 -19.10
C GLY A 454 -25.11 -19.90 -19.20
N GLU A 455 -24.01 -19.94 -19.96
CA GLU A 455 -23.18 -21.12 -20.14
C GLU A 455 -22.11 -21.24 -19.06
N THR A 456 -21.48 -22.42 -18.97
CA THR A 456 -20.27 -22.60 -18.16
C THR A 456 -19.15 -21.71 -18.71
N ALA A 457 -18.45 -20.98 -17.84
CA ALA A 457 -17.34 -20.14 -18.27
C ALA A 457 -16.09 -20.96 -18.65
N ALA A 458 -15.28 -20.41 -19.54
CA ALA A 458 -13.93 -20.92 -19.78
C ALA A 458 -13.06 -20.76 -18.53
N SER A 459 -12.04 -21.60 -18.40
CA SER A 459 -11.02 -21.40 -17.37
C SER A 459 -10.23 -20.15 -17.70
N MET A 460 -10.06 -19.31 -16.69
CA MET A 460 -9.29 -18.06 -16.79
C MET A 460 -8.16 -18.09 -15.79
N ASP A 461 -7.03 -17.53 -16.19
CA ASP A 461 -5.82 -17.45 -15.40
C ASP A 461 -5.42 -15.98 -15.19
N SER A 462 -4.65 -15.76 -14.13
CA SER A 462 -4.09 -14.47 -13.74
C SER A 462 -2.91 -14.74 -12.81
N TYR A 463 -2.18 -13.69 -12.43
CA TYR A 463 -1.07 -13.82 -11.49
C TYR A 463 -1.02 -12.67 -10.50
N VAL A 464 -0.31 -12.94 -9.39
CA VAL A 464 -0.03 -11.97 -8.34
C VAL A 464 1.48 -11.88 -8.19
N ILE A 465 2.08 -10.74 -8.54
CA ILE A 465 3.56 -10.62 -8.65
C ILE A 465 4.22 -10.48 -7.28
N ASP A 466 3.52 -9.86 -6.31
CA ASP A 466 4.01 -9.65 -4.96
C ASP A 466 2.85 -9.52 -3.95
N ALA A 467 3.20 -9.41 -2.67
CA ALA A 467 2.23 -9.31 -1.57
C ALA A 467 1.42 -8.01 -1.57
N ASN A 468 1.84 -7.00 -2.32
CA ASN A 468 1.17 -5.70 -2.39
C ASN A 468 0.03 -5.70 -3.40
N GLN A 469 0.09 -6.62 -4.36
CA GLN A 469 -0.98 -6.86 -5.30
C GLN A 469 -2.15 -7.57 -4.61
N THR A 470 -3.05 -6.77 -4.04
CA THR A 470 -4.28 -7.25 -3.36
C THR A 470 -5.44 -7.56 -4.31
N THR A 471 -5.26 -7.29 -5.61
CA THR A 471 -6.26 -7.54 -6.65
C THR A 471 -5.68 -8.37 -7.80
N ALA A 472 -6.41 -9.40 -8.22
CA ALA A 472 -6.11 -10.18 -9.42
C ALA A 472 -7.42 -10.48 -10.15
N ASN A 473 -7.82 -9.64 -11.10
CA ASN A 473 -8.97 -9.98 -11.92
C ASN A 473 -8.65 -11.19 -12.82
N LEU A 474 -9.69 -11.98 -13.09
CA LEU A 474 -9.65 -13.14 -13.97
C LEU A 474 -10.51 -12.81 -15.19
N SER A 475 -9.91 -12.79 -16.36
CA SER A 475 -10.57 -12.47 -17.62
C SER A 475 -9.84 -13.16 -18.77
N PRO A 476 -10.44 -13.25 -19.97
CA PRO A 476 -9.73 -13.61 -21.19
C PRO A 476 -8.42 -12.84 -21.38
N ILE A 477 -8.45 -11.51 -21.15
CA ILE A 477 -7.27 -10.65 -21.33
C ILE A 477 -6.18 -11.02 -20.33
N THR A 478 -6.52 -11.13 -19.04
CA THR A 478 -5.54 -11.51 -18.00
C THR A 478 -5.03 -12.93 -18.18
N SER A 479 -5.81 -13.83 -18.79
CA SER A 479 -5.38 -15.20 -19.09
C SER A 479 -4.29 -15.19 -20.16
N VAL A 480 -4.49 -14.46 -21.26
CA VAL A 480 -3.45 -14.29 -22.28
C VAL A 480 -2.21 -13.61 -21.67
N MET A 481 -2.39 -12.60 -20.80
CA MET A 481 -1.28 -11.94 -20.09
C MET A 481 -0.51 -12.90 -19.18
N TYR A 482 -1.19 -13.78 -18.45
CA TYR A 482 -0.56 -14.78 -17.59
C TYR A 482 0.31 -15.73 -18.41
N HIS A 483 -0.24 -16.31 -19.46
CA HIS A 483 0.48 -17.27 -20.30
C HIS A 483 1.64 -16.60 -21.06
N ALA A 484 1.47 -15.37 -21.52
CA ALA A 484 2.54 -14.58 -22.15
C ALA A 484 3.67 -14.24 -21.19
N ALA A 485 3.36 -13.74 -19.98
CA ALA A 485 4.37 -13.44 -18.99
C ALA A 485 5.14 -14.70 -18.55
N ARG A 486 4.43 -15.80 -18.31
CA ARG A 486 5.03 -17.10 -17.96
C ARG A 486 5.91 -17.63 -19.09
N SER A 487 5.47 -17.53 -20.34
CA SER A 487 6.21 -17.96 -21.53
C SER A 487 7.48 -17.13 -21.73
N ALA A 488 7.38 -15.80 -21.65
CA ALA A 488 8.51 -14.89 -21.75
C ALA A 488 9.56 -15.12 -20.65
N ALA A 489 9.10 -15.43 -19.43
CA ALA A 489 9.97 -15.76 -18.31
C ALA A 489 10.46 -17.23 -18.29
N GLY A 490 9.91 -18.08 -19.16
CA GLY A 490 10.08 -19.54 -19.17
C GLY A 490 9.40 -20.29 -18.00
N ARG A 491 9.13 -19.63 -16.88
CA ARG A 491 8.43 -20.17 -15.70
C ARG A 491 7.81 -19.05 -14.86
N LEU A 492 6.77 -19.38 -14.09
CA LEU A 492 6.04 -18.40 -13.27
C LEU A 492 6.93 -17.72 -12.21
N VAL A 493 7.77 -18.48 -11.49
CA VAL A 493 8.72 -17.95 -10.49
C VAL A 493 9.70 -16.91 -11.04
N SER A 494 9.85 -16.82 -12.37
CA SER A 494 10.73 -15.87 -13.04
C SER A 494 9.99 -14.66 -13.61
N VAL A 495 8.66 -14.58 -13.46
CA VAL A 495 7.88 -13.42 -13.89
C VAL A 495 8.16 -12.26 -12.94
N THR A 496 8.62 -11.14 -13.52
CA THR A 496 8.89 -9.89 -12.79
C THR A 496 7.86 -8.82 -13.17
N ALA A 497 7.77 -7.75 -12.39
CA ALA A 497 6.94 -6.58 -12.73
C ALA A 497 7.31 -5.98 -14.10
N THR A 498 8.59 -6.02 -14.48
CA THR A 498 9.07 -5.55 -15.79
C THR A 498 8.54 -6.40 -16.93
N ILE A 499 8.62 -7.74 -16.81
CA ILE A 499 8.06 -8.67 -17.81
C ILE A 499 6.55 -8.45 -17.93
N ALA A 500 5.86 -8.40 -16.79
CA ALA A 500 4.42 -8.15 -16.74
C ALA A 500 4.01 -6.83 -17.42
N ALA A 501 4.76 -5.74 -17.19
CA ALA A 501 4.47 -4.44 -17.79
C ALA A 501 4.69 -4.42 -19.31
N LEU A 502 5.75 -5.08 -19.80
CA LEU A 502 6.02 -5.20 -21.24
C LEU A 502 4.93 -6.01 -21.94
N ILE A 503 4.58 -7.18 -21.38
CA ILE A 503 3.49 -8.04 -21.89
C ILE A 503 2.14 -7.32 -21.85
N LYS A 504 1.87 -6.58 -20.76
CA LYS A 504 0.63 -5.80 -20.64
C LYS A 504 0.47 -4.82 -21.79
N THR A 505 1.54 -4.07 -22.10
CA THR A 505 1.50 -3.06 -23.17
C THR A 505 1.17 -3.72 -24.51
N GLY A 506 1.90 -4.77 -24.88
CA GLY A 506 1.65 -5.49 -26.13
C GLY A 506 0.25 -6.11 -26.22
N ILE A 507 -0.26 -6.69 -25.13
CA ILE A 507 -1.62 -7.29 -25.14
C ILE A 507 -2.73 -6.24 -25.13
N ILE A 508 -2.53 -5.06 -24.50
CA ILE A 508 -3.52 -3.99 -24.56
C ILE A 508 -3.54 -3.35 -25.95
N ASP A 509 -2.38 -3.17 -26.57
CA ASP A 509 -2.30 -2.69 -27.95
C ASP A 509 -3.00 -3.69 -28.88
N GLU A 510 -2.74 -4.99 -28.70
CA GLU A 510 -3.33 -6.03 -29.55
C GLU A 510 -4.83 -6.26 -29.26
N PHE A 511 -5.23 -6.48 -28.00
CA PHE A 511 -6.55 -6.97 -27.61
C PHE A 511 -7.32 -6.05 -26.65
N GLY A 512 -6.97 -4.76 -26.60
CA GLY A 512 -7.61 -3.80 -25.69
C GLY A 512 -9.09 -3.51 -25.99
N PHE A 513 -9.57 -3.70 -27.23
CA PHE A 513 -10.97 -3.49 -27.66
C PHE A 513 -11.63 -2.19 -27.11
N GLY A 514 -10.89 -1.08 -27.11
CA GLY A 514 -11.40 0.20 -26.60
C GLY A 514 -11.17 0.44 -25.12
N ILE A 515 -10.34 -0.36 -24.43
CA ILE A 515 -9.64 0.10 -23.23
C ILE A 515 -8.84 1.35 -23.63
N ASP A 516 -9.39 2.50 -23.26
CA ASP A 516 -8.79 3.83 -23.29
C ASP A 516 -7.34 3.82 -22.80
N ALA A 517 -6.29 3.67 -23.60
CA ALA A 517 -4.93 3.81 -23.06
C ALA A 517 -4.57 5.28 -22.65
N GLN A 518 -5.53 6.21 -22.65
CA GLN A 518 -5.50 7.42 -21.82
C GLN A 518 -5.75 7.15 -20.32
N ASP A 519 -6.44 6.06 -19.97
CA ASP A 519 -6.30 5.47 -18.65
C ASP A 519 -5.00 4.65 -18.64
N SER A 520 -3.87 5.35 -18.75
CA SER A 520 -2.54 4.76 -18.62
C SER A 520 -2.33 4.06 -17.26
N THR A 521 -3.29 4.24 -16.35
CA THR A 521 -3.33 3.62 -15.03
C THR A 521 -4.16 2.33 -15.00
N PHE A 522 -4.96 2.05 -16.04
CA PHE A 522 -5.74 0.83 -16.10
C PHE A 522 -4.84 -0.38 -16.36
N ASP A 523 -4.90 -1.30 -15.43
CA ASP A 523 -4.22 -2.58 -15.45
C ASP A 523 -5.29 -3.68 -15.33
N PRO A 524 -5.51 -4.50 -16.37
CA PRO A 524 -6.55 -5.52 -16.34
C PRO A 524 -6.43 -6.47 -15.16
N ILE A 525 -5.21 -6.72 -14.66
CA ILE A 525 -4.95 -7.62 -13.54
C ILE A 525 -5.27 -6.92 -12.22
N THR A 526 -4.72 -5.72 -12.00
CA THR A 526 -4.68 -5.10 -10.66
C THR A 526 -5.69 -3.98 -10.44
N SER A 527 -6.23 -3.40 -11.51
CA SER A 527 -7.15 -2.26 -11.38
C SER A 527 -8.48 -2.68 -10.77
N PRO A 528 -8.95 -1.97 -9.72
CA PRO A 528 -10.27 -2.20 -9.19
C PRO A 528 -11.33 -1.81 -10.22
N ILE A 529 -12.34 -2.66 -10.35
CA ILE A 529 -13.51 -2.39 -11.20
C ILE A 529 -14.43 -1.42 -10.47
N ARG A 530 -14.56 -0.21 -11.03
CA ARG A 530 -15.32 0.92 -10.49
C ARG A 530 -16.23 1.51 -11.57
N SER A 531 -17.14 2.39 -11.19
CA SER A 531 -18.09 3.03 -12.11
C SER A 531 -17.42 3.71 -13.32
N GLY A 532 -16.18 4.19 -13.19
CA GLY A 532 -15.45 4.87 -14.26
C GLY A 532 -14.83 3.95 -15.33
N ASN A 533 -14.49 2.71 -15.01
CA ASN A 533 -13.82 1.79 -15.94
C ASN A 533 -14.63 0.51 -16.24
N VAL A 534 -15.64 0.19 -15.42
CA VAL A 534 -16.41 -1.06 -15.51
C VAL A 534 -17.00 -1.29 -16.90
N ALA A 535 -17.49 -0.26 -17.59
CA ALA A 535 -18.06 -0.42 -18.92
C ALA A 535 -17.03 -0.85 -19.98
N SER A 536 -15.81 -0.32 -19.92
CA SER A 536 -14.72 -0.69 -20.82
C SER A 536 -14.21 -2.10 -20.52
N VAL A 537 -14.02 -2.42 -19.23
CA VAL A 537 -13.56 -3.73 -18.77
C VAL A 537 -14.56 -4.84 -19.11
N VAL A 538 -15.83 -4.61 -18.80
CA VAL A 538 -16.92 -5.56 -19.05
C VAL A 538 -17.19 -5.72 -20.55
N ARG A 539 -16.73 -4.80 -21.41
CA ARG A 539 -16.83 -4.92 -22.86
C ARG A 539 -15.63 -5.62 -23.50
N ALA A 540 -14.42 -5.22 -23.14
CA ALA A 540 -13.20 -5.74 -23.76
C ALA A 540 -12.98 -7.23 -23.50
N SER A 541 -13.28 -7.69 -22.27
CA SER A 541 -13.10 -9.09 -21.90
C SER A 541 -14.00 -10.05 -22.70
N PRO A 542 -15.33 -9.86 -22.79
CA PRO A 542 -16.18 -10.65 -23.68
C PRO A 542 -15.81 -10.54 -25.16
N ALA A 543 -15.31 -9.39 -25.62
CA ALA A 543 -14.88 -9.22 -27.01
C ALA A 543 -13.69 -10.13 -27.36
N LEU A 544 -12.68 -10.22 -26.49
CA LEU A 544 -11.57 -11.17 -26.70
C LEU A 544 -12.06 -12.62 -26.67
N ALA A 545 -12.86 -13.00 -25.67
CA ALA A 545 -13.42 -14.35 -25.61
C ALA A 545 -14.23 -14.68 -26.86
N GLU A 546 -15.03 -13.74 -27.35
CA GLU A 546 -15.83 -13.93 -28.55
C GLU A 546 -14.99 -14.08 -29.81
N THR A 547 -13.94 -13.28 -29.96
CA THR A 547 -12.96 -13.41 -31.04
C THR A 547 -12.42 -14.85 -31.10
N ILE A 548 -12.07 -15.40 -29.94
CA ILE A 548 -11.54 -16.76 -29.80
C ILE A 548 -12.62 -17.82 -30.04
N ARG A 549 -13.85 -17.65 -29.53
CA ARG A 549 -14.96 -18.57 -29.80
C ARG A 549 -15.24 -18.70 -31.29
N ARG A 550 -15.21 -17.59 -32.03
CA ARG A 550 -15.41 -17.59 -33.49
C ARG A 550 -14.24 -18.24 -34.25
N ALA A 551 -13.01 -18.04 -33.79
CA ALA A 551 -11.82 -18.61 -34.41
C ALA A 551 -11.65 -20.11 -34.12
N ALA A 552 -11.61 -20.47 -32.83
CA ALA A 552 -11.23 -21.80 -32.36
C ALA A 552 -12.43 -22.74 -32.17
N GLY A 553 -13.63 -22.20 -31.95
CA GLY A 553 -14.85 -22.91 -31.59
C GLY A 553 -15.35 -22.55 -30.19
N PRO A 554 -16.62 -22.83 -29.87
CA PRO A 554 -17.27 -22.31 -28.67
C PRO A 554 -17.07 -23.18 -27.41
N GLU A 555 -16.43 -24.34 -27.55
CA GLU A 555 -16.16 -25.24 -26.42
C GLU A 555 -15.20 -24.59 -25.41
N THR A 556 -15.59 -24.55 -24.13
CA THR A 556 -14.86 -23.83 -23.07
C THR A 556 -13.41 -24.28 -22.94
N THR A 557 -13.13 -25.59 -23.05
CA THR A 557 -11.77 -26.13 -23.01
C THR A 557 -10.93 -25.67 -24.19
N THR A 558 -11.54 -25.54 -25.37
CA THR A 558 -10.86 -25.05 -26.59
C THR A 558 -10.55 -23.57 -26.45
N VAL A 559 -11.46 -22.80 -25.88
CA VAL A 559 -11.25 -21.37 -25.58
C VAL A 559 -10.12 -21.19 -24.57
N SER A 560 -10.13 -21.92 -23.44
CA SER A 560 -9.06 -21.84 -22.43
C SER A 560 -7.68 -22.15 -23.01
N GLN A 561 -7.57 -23.20 -23.82
CA GLN A 561 -6.30 -23.57 -24.45
C GLN A 561 -5.86 -22.55 -25.51
N SER A 562 -6.81 -21.93 -26.20
CA SER A 562 -6.51 -20.84 -27.14
C SER A 562 -5.96 -19.61 -26.41
N PHE A 563 -6.38 -19.31 -25.17
CA PHE A 563 -5.75 -18.26 -24.36
C PHE A 563 -4.27 -18.57 -24.07
N ALA A 564 -3.96 -19.83 -23.75
CA ALA A 564 -2.58 -20.25 -23.49
C ALA A 564 -1.71 -20.15 -24.74
N MET A 565 -2.21 -20.63 -25.87
CA MET A 565 -1.54 -20.55 -27.18
C MET A 565 -1.28 -19.09 -27.60
N LEU A 566 -2.26 -18.21 -27.45
CA LEU A 566 -2.09 -16.79 -27.69
C LEU A 566 -1.08 -16.15 -26.74
N GLY A 567 -1.08 -16.57 -25.47
CA GLY A 567 -0.09 -16.09 -24.53
C GLY A 567 1.32 -16.50 -24.94
N GLU A 568 1.52 -17.76 -25.34
CA GLU A 568 2.82 -18.25 -25.83
C GLU A 568 3.34 -17.41 -27.00
N ASP A 569 2.46 -16.98 -27.90
CA ASP A 569 2.77 -16.12 -29.05
C ASP A 569 3.11 -14.69 -28.61
N MET A 570 2.23 -14.08 -27.82
CA MET A 570 2.40 -12.72 -27.31
C MET A 570 3.56 -12.57 -26.31
N ALA A 571 4.31 -13.62 -26.01
CA ALA A 571 5.44 -13.61 -25.09
C ALA A 571 6.58 -12.68 -25.54
N ASP A 572 6.72 -12.44 -26.86
CA ASP A 572 7.67 -11.48 -27.41
C ASP A 572 7.01 -10.13 -27.80
N GLY A 573 5.73 -9.97 -27.46
CA GLY A 573 4.94 -8.79 -27.74
C GLY A 573 4.34 -8.75 -29.15
N THR A 574 4.45 -9.82 -29.94
CA THR A 574 3.90 -9.88 -31.30
C THR A 574 2.91 -11.02 -31.49
N LEU A 575 1.90 -10.82 -32.34
CA LEU A 575 0.93 -11.84 -32.72
C LEU A 575 1.27 -12.41 -34.10
N ASN A 576 2.21 -13.36 -34.19
CA ASN A 576 2.77 -13.80 -35.49
C ASN A 576 2.97 -15.31 -35.65
N GLY A 577 2.64 -16.12 -34.65
CA GLY A 577 2.82 -17.57 -34.62
C GLY A 577 4.21 -18.03 -34.20
N THR A 578 5.03 -17.11 -33.68
CA THR A 578 6.38 -17.36 -33.22
C THR A 578 6.60 -16.73 -31.84
N ASN A 579 7.53 -17.30 -31.08
CA ASN A 579 8.01 -16.74 -29.83
C ASN A 579 9.51 -16.54 -29.95
N ASN A 580 9.95 -15.28 -29.98
CA ASN A 580 11.36 -14.91 -30.23
C ASN A 580 11.88 -15.52 -31.55
N GLY A 581 11.03 -15.55 -32.58
CA GLY A 581 11.34 -16.09 -33.91
C GLY A 581 11.32 -17.63 -34.02
N ALA A 582 11.06 -18.36 -32.92
CA ALA A 582 10.86 -19.80 -32.96
C ALA A 582 9.37 -20.11 -33.19
N THR A 583 9.04 -20.95 -34.17
CA THR A 583 7.65 -21.39 -34.40
C THR A 583 7.13 -22.13 -33.19
N ILE A 584 5.97 -21.70 -32.70
CA ILE A 584 5.29 -22.37 -31.59
C ILE A 584 4.69 -23.68 -32.11
N LEU A 585 5.02 -24.79 -31.44
CA LEU A 585 4.59 -26.14 -31.84
C LEU A 585 3.31 -26.60 -31.11
N SER A 586 2.71 -25.75 -30.28
CA SER A 586 1.46 -26.07 -29.62
C SER A 586 0.31 -26.20 -30.63
N THR A 587 -0.51 -27.23 -30.43
CA THR A 587 -1.68 -27.52 -31.27
C THR A 587 -2.94 -27.39 -30.42
N ALA A 588 -3.94 -26.69 -30.96
CA ALA A 588 -5.23 -26.58 -30.31
C ALA A 588 -5.99 -27.93 -30.40
N PRO A 589 -6.96 -28.21 -29.50
CA PRO A 589 -7.76 -29.45 -29.50
C PRO A 589 -8.46 -29.75 -30.82
N THR A 590 -8.78 -28.71 -31.58
CA THR A 590 -9.55 -28.77 -32.82
C THR A 590 -8.65 -28.95 -34.06
N GLY A 591 -7.36 -29.25 -33.88
CA GLY A 591 -6.42 -29.51 -34.98
C GLY A 591 -5.81 -28.25 -35.61
N PHE A 592 -6.08 -27.06 -35.05
CA PHE A 592 -5.35 -25.86 -35.45
C PHE A 592 -3.91 -25.91 -34.93
N ASN A 593 -2.95 -25.71 -35.83
CA ASN A 593 -1.65 -25.20 -35.41
C ASN A 593 -1.78 -23.70 -35.06
N ILE A 594 -0.84 -23.19 -34.26
CA ILE A 594 -0.83 -21.79 -33.81
C ILE A 594 -0.99 -20.79 -34.96
N THR A 595 -0.31 -20.99 -36.09
CA THR A 595 -0.36 -20.10 -37.26
C THR A 595 -1.77 -20.02 -37.84
N SER A 596 -2.46 -21.16 -37.93
CA SER A 596 -3.83 -21.25 -38.44
C SER A 596 -4.83 -20.64 -37.46
N LEU A 597 -4.60 -20.79 -36.15
CA LEU A 597 -5.39 -20.16 -35.11
C LEU A 597 -5.25 -18.64 -35.16
N ILE A 598 -4.02 -18.12 -35.24
CA ILE A 598 -3.75 -16.67 -35.32
C ILE A 598 -4.35 -16.08 -36.58
N THR A 599 -4.21 -16.77 -37.71
CA THR A 599 -4.87 -16.37 -38.97
C THR A 599 -6.38 -16.19 -38.76
N ALA A 600 -7.04 -17.16 -38.12
CA ALA A 600 -8.46 -17.06 -37.83
C ALA A 600 -8.78 -15.94 -36.83
N ILE A 601 -7.93 -15.74 -35.81
CA ILE A 601 -8.09 -14.69 -34.80
C ILE A 601 -7.99 -13.31 -35.43
N MET A 602 -7.00 -13.01 -36.26
CA MET A 602 -6.87 -11.72 -36.95
C MET A 602 -8.12 -11.37 -37.75
N GLN A 603 -8.74 -12.36 -38.41
CA GLN A 603 -9.99 -12.15 -39.17
C GLN A 603 -11.16 -11.78 -38.26
N HIS A 604 -11.36 -12.52 -37.17
CA HIS A 604 -12.47 -12.28 -36.25
C HIS A 604 -12.25 -11.08 -35.36
N LYS A 605 -11.00 -10.74 -35.02
CA LYS A 605 -10.59 -9.59 -34.21
C LYS A 605 -11.08 -8.29 -34.84
N ALA A 606 -10.81 -8.09 -36.13
CA ALA A 606 -11.25 -6.91 -36.87
C ALA A 606 -12.77 -6.74 -36.85
N ILE A 607 -13.51 -7.83 -37.00
CA ILE A 607 -14.98 -7.84 -37.04
C ILE A 607 -15.54 -7.54 -35.65
N VAL A 608 -15.03 -8.21 -34.62
CA VAL A 608 -15.45 -8.00 -33.23
C VAL A 608 -15.10 -6.58 -32.78
N ALA A 609 -13.97 -6.02 -33.19
CA ALA A 609 -13.60 -4.64 -32.88
C ALA A 609 -14.60 -3.62 -33.47
N VAL A 610 -15.06 -3.84 -34.71
CA VAL A 610 -16.14 -3.03 -35.32
C VAL A 610 -17.47 -3.23 -34.58
N GLU A 611 -17.82 -4.46 -34.20
CA GLU A 611 -19.03 -4.72 -33.41
C GLU A 611 -19.01 -4.00 -32.05
N VAL A 612 -17.89 -4.05 -31.34
CA VAL A 612 -17.65 -3.36 -30.07
C VAL A 612 -17.78 -1.85 -30.23
N ALA A 613 -17.19 -1.29 -31.29
CA ALA A 613 -17.28 0.13 -31.62
C ALA A 613 -18.70 0.55 -32.02
N ASN A 614 -19.49 -0.35 -32.61
CA ASN A 614 -20.85 -0.10 -33.07
C ASN A 614 -21.94 -0.43 -32.03
N ASN A 615 -21.55 -0.77 -30.79
CA ASN A 615 -22.44 -1.33 -29.74
C ASN A 615 -23.28 -2.51 -30.23
N SER A 616 -22.73 -3.31 -31.15
CA SER A 616 -23.40 -4.43 -31.82
C SER A 616 -22.72 -5.77 -31.57
N LEU A 617 -21.94 -5.88 -30.47
CA LEU A 617 -21.28 -7.13 -30.06
C LEU A 617 -22.30 -8.26 -29.93
N LYS A 618 -22.07 -9.35 -30.66
CA LYS A 618 -22.82 -10.60 -30.54
C LYS A 618 -21.95 -11.64 -29.85
N THR A 619 -22.50 -12.36 -28.89
CA THR A 619 -21.78 -13.46 -28.20
C THR A 619 -22.29 -14.81 -28.67
N THR A 620 -21.39 -15.75 -28.91
CA THR A 620 -21.69 -17.08 -29.43
C THR A 620 -21.87 -18.09 -28.29
N TYR A 621 -23.00 -18.80 -28.28
CA TYR A 621 -23.30 -19.92 -27.40
C TYR A 621 -22.46 -21.16 -27.73
N ARG A 622 -22.50 -22.14 -26.82
CA ARG A 622 -21.83 -23.44 -27.00
C ARG A 622 -22.29 -24.18 -28.26
N ASP A 623 -23.57 -24.07 -28.62
CA ASP A 623 -24.13 -24.69 -29.82
C ASP A 623 -23.84 -23.92 -31.12
N GLY A 624 -23.11 -22.80 -31.03
CA GLY A 624 -22.78 -21.93 -32.16
C GLY A 624 -23.83 -20.88 -32.51
N THR A 625 -24.96 -20.83 -31.78
CA THR A 625 -25.97 -19.77 -31.97
C THR A 625 -25.46 -18.43 -31.39
N GLN A 626 -25.88 -17.30 -31.97
CA GLN A 626 -25.47 -15.97 -31.51
C GLN A 626 -26.57 -15.28 -30.70
N ILE A 627 -26.20 -14.67 -29.58
CA ILE A 627 -27.05 -13.76 -28.81
C ILE A 627 -27.20 -12.45 -29.58
N SER A 628 -28.41 -11.90 -29.63
CA SER A 628 -28.66 -10.62 -30.29
C SER A 628 -27.88 -9.50 -29.59
N ALA A 629 -27.42 -8.49 -30.36
CA ALA A 629 -26.69 -7.35 -29.81
C ALA A 629 -27.48 -6.62 -28.69
N SER A 630 -28.80 -6.53 -28.82
CA SER A 630 -29.66 -5.93 -27.79
C SER A 630 -29.69 -6.73 -26.49
N ASP A 631 -29.67 -8.06 -26.58
CA ASP A 631 -29.64 -8.94 -25.41
C ASP A 631 -28.27 -8.90 -24.74
N VAL A 632 -27.18 -8.88 -25.53
CA VAL A 632 -25.81 -8.69 -25.03
C VAL A 632 -25.68 -7.35 -24.33
N LEU A 633 -26.16 -6.25 -24.93
CA LEU A 633 -26.12 -4.92 -24.30
C LEU A 633 -26.93 -4.89 -23.00
N THR A 634 -28.08 -5.57 -22.97
CA THR A 634 -28.90 -5.70 -21.75
C THR A 634 -28.16 -6.50 -20.67
N ALA A 635 -27.54 -7.61 -21.04
CA ALA A 635 -26.80 -8.48 -20.13
C ALA A 635 -25.53 -7.79 -19.58
N LEU A 636 -24.79 -7.10 -20.44
CA LEU A 636 -23.64 -6.28 -20.05
C LEU A 636 -24.06 -5.12 -19.12
N SER A 637 -25.25 -4.55 -19.30
CA SER A 637 -25.76 -3.49 -18.41
C SER A 637 -26.11 -4.03 -17.02
N LYS A 638 -26.70 -5.23 -16.97
CA LYS A 638 -26.91 -5.97 -15.72
C LYS A 638 -25.57 -6.32 -15.06
N ALA A 639 -24.60 -6.77 -15.86
CA ALA A 639 -23.26 -7.09 -15.39
C ALA A 639 -22.55 -5.92 -14.72
N VAL A 640 -22.64 -4.73 -15.30
CA VAL A 640 -22.12 -3.49 -14.70
C VAL A 640 -22.78 -3.24 -13.34
N ASN A 641 -24.09 -3.40 -13.23
CA ASN A 641 -24.81 -3.26 -11.97
C ASN A 641 -24.42 -4.35 -10.95
N THR A 642 -24.23 -5.59 -11.38
CA THR A 642 -23.76 -6.70 -10.54
C THR A 642 -22.37 -6.40 -9.95
N LEU A 643 -21.44 -5.92 -10.77
CA LEU A 643 -20.06 -5.62 -10.35
C LEU A 643 -19.96 -4.33 -9.55
N VAL A 644 -20.81 -3.34 -9.84
CA VAL A 644 -20.83 -2.03 -9.20
C VAL A 644 -22.30 -1.64 -8.93
N PRO A 645 -22.89 -2.10 -7.81
CA PRO A 645 -24.31 -1.87 -7.50
C PRO A 645 -24.75 -0.40 -7.46
N SER A 646 -23.81 0.52 -7.24
CA SER A 646 -24.06 1.97 -7.28
C SER A 646 -24.34 2.51 -8.69
N VAL A 647 -24.02 1.77 -9.74
CA VAL A 647 -24.40 2.10 -11.13
C VAL A 647 -25.73 1.42 -11.42
N THR A 648 -26.81 2.20 -11.50
CA THR A 648 -28.13 1.67 -11.87
C THR A 648 -28.08 1.04 -13.26
N THR A 649 -28.91 0.02 -13.53
CA THR A 649 -28.97 -0.63 -14.85
C THR A 649 -29.26 0.36 -15.98
N SER A 650 -30.14 1.34 -15.77
CA SER A 650 -30.41 2.41 -16.74
C SER A 650 -29.19 3.29 -17.00
N ASN A 651 -28.41 3.64 -15.96
CA ASN A 651 -27.17 4.38 -16.13
C ASN A 651 -26.10 3.55 -16.81
N ALA A 652 -26.01 2.25 -16.52
CA ALA A 652 -25.09 1.33 -17.17
C ALA A 652 -25.38 1.20 -18.68
N THR A 653 -26.65 0.97 -19.05
CA THR A 653 -27.07 0.93 -20.47
C THR A 653 -26.75 2.23 -21.17
N THR A 654 -27.03 3.37 -20.54
CA THR A 654 -26.73 4.69 -21.10
C THR A 654 -25.23 4.90 -21.26
N THR A 655 -24.43 4.54 -20.25
CA THR A 655 -22.96 4.67 -20.28
C THR A 655 -22.34 3.78 -21.36
N MET A 656 -22.87 2.57 -21.53
CA MET A 656 -22.39 1.64 -22.54
C MET A 656 -22.80 2.09 -23.95
N ALA A 657 -24.03 2.55 -24.13
CA ALA A 657 -24.47 3.13 -25.40
C ALA A 657 -23.71 4.42 -25.76
N ALA A 658 -23.33 5.21 -24.75
CA ALA A 658 -22.59 6.45 -24.88
C ALA A 658 -21.06 6.26 -24.94
N LEU A 659 -20.55 5.02 -24.86
CA LEU A 659 -19.12 4.78 -24.96
C LEU A 659 -18.63 5.28 -26.32
N LEU A 660 -17.75 6.28 -26.28
CA LEU A 660 -17.23 6.93 -27.47
C LEU A 660 -16.15 6.06 -28.11
N VAL A 661 -16.13 6.03 -29.44
CA VAL A 661 -15.01 5.44 -30.18
C VAL A 661 -13.79 6.33 -29.93
N SER A 662 -12.76 5.78 -29.29
CA SER A 662 -11.51 6.50 -29.07
C SER A 662 -10.68 6.56 -30.36
N THR A 663 -9.81 7.57 -30.47
CA THR A 663 -8.88 7.69 -31.62
C THR A 663 -8.03 6.43 -31.77
N ARG A 664 -7.53 5.88 -30.65
CA ARG A 664 -6.73 4.65 -30.65
C ARG A 664 -7.54 3.44 -31.11
N GLN A 665 -8.78 3.29 -30.63
CA GLN A 665 -9.66 2.20 -31.07
C GLN A 665 -9.93 2.26 -32.58
N ASN A 666 -10.12 3.47 -33.13
CA ASN A 666 -10.31 3.65 -34.58
C ASN A 666 -9.05 3.26 -35.38
N LEU A 667 -7.87 3.66 -34.91
CA LEU A 667 -6.59 3.27 -35.50
C LEU A 667 -6.42 1.74 -35.48
N GLN A 668 -6.68 1.10 -34.34
CA GLN A 668 -6.58 -0.35 -34.18
C GLN A 668 -7.53 -1.08 -35.13
N ILE A 669 -8.80 -0.66 -35.22
CA ILE A 669 -9.77 -1.22 -36.17
C ILE A 669 -9.24 -1.14 -37.61
N THR A 670 -8.64 0.00 -37.98
CA THR A 670 -8.10 0.21 -39.32
C THR A 670 -6.92 -0.72 -39.60
N GLU A 671 -6.02 -0.87 -38.64
CA GLU A 671 -4.85 -1.76 -38.72
C GLU A 671 -5.29 -3.23 -38.81
N ASP A 672 -6.18 -3.67 -37.92
CA ASP A 672 -6.71 -5.03 -37.88
C ASP A 672 -7.41 -5.42 -39.20
N ILE A 673 -8.24 -4.52 -39.76
CA ILE A 673 -8.90 -4.77 -41.06
C ILE A 673 -7.87 -4.84 -42.18
N THR A 674 -6.84 -3.99 -42.15
CA THR A 674 -5.78 -3.97 -43.16
C THR A 674 -4.97 -5.25 -43.14
N GLU A 675 -4.63 -5.75 -41.96
CA GLU A 675 -3.93 -7.02 -41.80
C GLU A 675 -4.80 -8.21 -42.21
N ALA A 676 -6.08 -8.22 -41.82
CA ALA A 676 -7.03 -9.25 -42.24
C ALA A 676 -7.20 -9.28 -43.78
N LEU A 677 -7.22 -8.12 -44.44
CA LEU A 677 -7.26 -8.01 -45.90
C LEU A 677 -5.99 -8.57 -46.56
N LYS A 678 -4.81 -8.22 -46.03
CA LYS A 678 -3.52 -8.73 -46.52
C LYS A 678 -3.48 -10.25 -46.45
N GLU A 679 -3.97 -10.83 -45.35
CA GLU A 679 -4.01 -12.28 -45.16
C GLU A 679 -5.01 -12.96 -46.11
N GLN A 680 -6.22 -12.42 -46.28
CA GLN A 680 -7.20 -12.94 -47.26
C GLN A 680 -6.65 -12.89 -48.68
N SER A 681 -6.00 -11.78 -49.05
CA SER A 681 -5.38 -11.62 -50.36
C SER A 681 -4.26 -12.64 -50.59
N THR A 682 -3.42 -12.88 -49.58
CA THR A 682 -2.32 -13.85 -49.66
C THR A 682 -2.85 -15.28 -49.87
N ARG A 683 -4.02 -15.58 -49.33
CA ARG A 683 -4.70 -16.88 -49.46
C ARG A 683 -5.64 -16.99 -50.68
N GLY A 684 -5.75 -15.95 -51.50
CA GLY A 684 -6.63 -15.95 -52.68
C GLY A 684 -8.13 -15.96 -52.35
N VAL A 685 -8.51 -15.53 -51.15
CA VAL A 685 -9.93 -15.42 -50.74
C VAL A 685 -10.49 -14.06 -51.15
N SER A 686 -11.80 -14.01 -51.43
CA SER A 686 -12.48 -12.75 -51.79
C SER A 686 -12.37 -11.73 -50.66
N THR A 687 -11.74 -10.60 -50.96
CA THR A 687 -11.58 -9.45 -50.06
C THR A 687 -12.78 -8.49 -50.09
N THR A 688 -13.82 -8.79 -50.88
CA THR A 688 -14.94 -7.87 -51.16
C THR A 688 -15.63 -7.40 -49.88
N ASN A 689 -15.97 -8.33 -48.98
CA ASN A 689 -16.71 -8.02 -47.76
C ASN A 689 -15.84 -7.31 -46.72
N LEU A 690 -14.56 -7.67 -46.59
CA LEU A 690 -13.62 -6.94 -45.72
C LEU A 690 -13.31 -5.54 -46.26
N THR A 691 -13.25 -5.34 -47.58
CA THR A 691 -13.06 -4.02 -48.19
C THR A 691 -14.27 -3.12 -47.94
N ALA A 692 -15.48 -3.70 -48.03
CA ALA A 692 -16.70 -3.00 -47.65
C ALA A 692 -16.70 -2.64 -46.16
N LEU A 693 -16.26 -3.55 -45.28
CA LEU A 693 -16.09 -3.29 -43.86
C LEU A 693 -15.05 -2.19 -43.60
N GLN A 694 -13.90 -2.20 -44.28
CA GLN A 694 -12.87 -1.16 -44.18
C GLN A 694 -13.41 0.21 -44.57
N THR A 695 -14.12 0.28 -45.69
CA THR A 695 -14.75 1.51 -46.18
C THR A 695 -15.77 2.04 -45.18
N ALA A 696 -16.56 1.15 -44.58
CA ALA A 696 -17.53 1.52 -43.56
C ALA A 696 -16.86 1.92 -42.23
N ALA A 697 -15.82 1.21 -41.79
CA ALA A 697 -15.06 1.51 -40.58
C ALA A 697 -14.34 2.85 -40.69
N ALA A 698 -13.86 3.23 -41.88
CA ALA A 698 -13.26 4.55 -42.13
C ALA A 698 -14.24 5.72 -41.89
N SER A 699 -15.55 5.47 -41.79
CA SER A 699 -16.54 6.47 -41.41
C SER A 699 -16.66 6.69 -39.90
N LEU A 700 -16.09 5.80 -39.08
CA LEU A 700 -15.98 6.00 -37.63
C LEU A 700 -15.08 7.21 -37.37
N GLN A 701 -15.61 8.22 -36.67
CA GLN A 701 -14.83 9.35 -36.21
C GLN A 701 -14.59 9.23 -34.70
N SER A 702 -13.45 9.74 -34.23
CA SER A 702 -13.19 9.84 -32.80
C SER A 702 -14.29 10.67 -32.12
N ALA A 703 -14.63 10.29 -30.89
CA ALA A 703 -15.71 10.91 -30.10
C ALA A 703 -17.14 10.73 -30.65
N GLN A 704 -17.36 9.85 -31.63
CA GLN A 704 -18.71 9.42 -32.01
C GLN A 704 -19.22 8.34 -31.04
N THR A 705 -20.51 8.43 -30.70
CA THR A 705 -21.23 7.34 -30.04
C THR A 705 -21.51 6.25 -31.06
N GLY A 706 -21.13 5.02 -30.76
CA GLY A 706 -21.14 3.88 -31.67
C GLY A 706 -22.49 3.44 -32.27
N ALA A 707 -23.62 3.95 -31.79
CA ALA A 707 -24.92 3.45 -32.24
C ALA A 707 -25.21 3.82 -33.71
N GLY A 708 -25.08 2.84 -34.63
CA GLY A 708 -25.54 2.95 -36.02
C GLY A 708 -24.54 3.58 -36.99
N VAL A 709 -23.23 3.60 -36.66
CA VAL A 709 -22.20 4.17 -37.55
C VAL A 709 -21.89 3.23 -38.71
N VAL A 710 -21.87 1.92 -38.45
CA VAL A 710 -21.68 0.88 -39.47
C VAL A 710 -22.94 0.04 -39.60
N SER A 711 -23.42 -0.18 -40.83
CA SER A 711 -24.58 -1.05 -41.06
C SER A 711 -24.30 -2.47 -40.58
N THR A 712 -25.17 -3.01 -39.73
CA THR A 712 -25.07 -4.40 -39.24
C THR A 712 -25.06 -5.42 -40.37
N SER A 713 -25.70 -5.13 -41.51
CA SER A 713 -25.66 -5.99 -42.69
C SER A 713 -24.25 -6.12 -43.30
N VAL A 714 -23.43 -5.07 -43.21
CA VAL A 714 -22.03 -5.09 -43.69
C VAL A 714 -21.16 -5.90 -42.74
N ILE A 715 -21.36 -5.70 -41.43
CA ILE A 715 -20.67 -6.48 -40.38
C ILE A 715 -21.00 -7.97 -40.54
N ASP A 716 -22.27 -8.32 -40.70
CA ASP A 716 -22.73 -9.69 -40.82
C ASP A 716 -22.21 -10.38 -42.08
N ALA A 717 -22.15 -9.66 -43.21
CA ALA A 717 -21.56 -10.18 -44.45
C ALA A 717 -20.06 -10.47 -44.30
N ALA A 718 -19.31 -9.60 -43.60
CA ALA A 718 -17.90 -9.84 -43.30
C ALA A 718 -17.71 -11.04 -42.36
N ALA A 719 -18.56 -11.17 -41.33
CA ALA A 719 -18.55 -12.31 -40.40
C ALA A 719 -18.74 -13.65 -41.11
N VAL A 720 -19.71 -13.74 -42.03
CA VAL A 720 -19.95 -14.96 -42.83
C VAL A 720 -18.72 -15.33 -43.66
N THR A 721 -18.06 -14.35 -44.29
CA THR A 721 -16.82 -14.60 -45.06
C THR A 721 -15.68 -15.09 -44.16
N ALA A 722 -15.47 -14.46 -43.01
CA ALA A 722 -14.46 -14.89 -42.04
C ALA A 722 -14.72 -16.31 -41.55
N THR A 723 -15.96 -16.65 -41.19
CA THR A 723 -16.35 -18.01 -40.78
C THR A 723 -16.09 -19.03 -41.90
N SER A 724 -16.40 -18.70 -43.16
CA SER A 724 -16.11 -19.58 -44.29
C SER A 724 -14.61 -19.86 -44.41
N LEU A 725 -13.76 -18.83 -44.30
CA LEU A 725 -12.31 -18.98 -44.32
C LEU A 725 -11.80 -19.81 -43.13
N THR A 726 -12.27 -19.54 -41.92
CA THR A 726 -11.91 -20.31 -40.72
C THR A 726 -12.24 -21.80 -40.90
N ASN A 727 -13.41 -22.11 -41.47
CA ASN A 727 -13.79 -23.49 -41.75
C ASN A 727 -12.90 -24.14 -42.82
N SER A 728 -12.53 -23.39 -43.87
CA SER A 728 -11.57 -23.85 -44.89
C SER A 728 -10.20 -24.17 -44.26
N ILE A 729 -9.66 -23.26 -43.45
CA ILE A 729 -8.41 -23.46 -42.70
C ILE A 729 -8.49 -24.72 -41.82
N ARG A 730 -9.60 -24.88 -41.07
CA ARG A 730 -9.83 -26.04 -40.20
C ARG A 730 -9.86 -27.35 -40.98
N ASN A 731 -10.42 -27.32 -42.18
CA ASN A 731 -10.54 -28.48 -43.06
C ASN A 731 -9.30 -28.72 -43.92
N GLY A 732 -8.26 -27.87 -43.81
CA GLY A 732 -7.03 -27.97 -44.61
C GLY A 732 -7.20 -27.70 -46.10
N THR A 733 -8.25 -26.94 -46.46
CA THR A 733 -8.57 -26.50 -47.83
C THR A 733 -8.28 -25.02 -47.97
#